data_AF-A0A6S7I165-F1
#
_entry.id   AF-A0A6S7I165-F1
#
_cell.length_a   1.000
_cell.length_b   1.000
_cell.length_c   1.000
_cell.angle_alpha   90.00
_cell.angle_beta   90.00
_cell.angle_gamma   90.00
#
_symmetry.space_group_name_H-M   'P 1'
#
loop_
_entity.id
_entity.type
_entity.pdbx_description
1 polymer ?
#
loop_
_entity_poly.entity_id
_entity_poly.type
_entity_poly.pdbx_seq_one_letter_code
_entity_poly.pdbx_strand_id
1 'polypeptide(L)'
;MKASGSPCPLDQISVICFKRCPYLRTYLTELIRSVWLSGSIPSEWKRACTILIHKKGNTSIPSNFRPITLEFIPLKVFTSCLRNAMYSFLTANNFIEHNIQKGFTPNLSGTMEHTAQMANIINKARIKQRSLVITLLDLKNAFGEVHHNLIQSVLGYHHIPNHMNNLIKSLYTDFKTSVITSEFRTHFIPVGRGVLQGDCLSPLLFNMCFNTYIQHIKAEKYRQFGFSLQLLNPIHWFQFADDAAVITGQESENQHLLNRFSIWCQWSNMVVRVDKCSTFGIKKVLSKSAQYLPKLLINKDLIPTIKTGESFEYLGRHFDFNMTNEKHKSKVISLIDELMSEIDLKPLHPKNKILLYSRYVLSKLSWHFTVATISKTWVVENIDSSVNKYIRKWLEVPISGTLSNVFLTHNKFGLNILPASVKFIQCQTVLRNALKTSPNDSINELWKSTNNHTNIQYDSYNSTKEVLKTFHSQQENKLRNHLKCQGSFFENVSKFSLSQLNAIWSVSQSKLPKNIFNFTIRYINNTLPTRKNLSRWGISSSSDCSFCLHPESLLHVVAGCQHYLERFTWRHDCILNFLAKTFQSLNECKLHVDLPGFESPSIITGDEYRPDLLVSTSDKHLYVVELTVGFESNLTNNVNRKKAKYKNLIRELDQNFTLVKFINLSVSSLGVFDKECHTFVKMLNELGLDNQHQQYCIRKIISIAIRSTYYIFCCRNKEWTNPELMNI
;
A
#
# COMPACT_ATOMS: atom_id res chain seq x y z
N MET A 1 -7.37 1.46 -21.57
CA MET A 1 -6.02 0.98 -21.22
C MET A 1 -5.64 1.40 -19.78
N LYS A 2 -5.61 0.49 -18.79
CA LYS A 2 -4.91 0.73 -17.50
C LYS A 2 -3.38 0.50 -17.68
N ALA A 3 -2.52 1.05 -16.81
CA ALA A 3 -1.15 1.53 -17.12
C ALA A 3 -0.02 0.50 -17.46
N SER A 4 1.03 1.03 -18.12
CA SER A 4 2.44 0.58 -18.26
C SER A 4 2.76 -0.75 -18.98
N GLY A 5 2.34 -0.90 -20.25
CA GLY A 5 3.02 -1.87 -21.12
C GLY A 5 4.40 -1.35 -21.51
N SER A 6 5.47 -2.12 -21.28
CA SER A 6 6.81 -1.79 -21.78
C SER A 6 6.77 -1.71 -23.32
N PRO A 7 7.37 -0.66 -23.91
CA PRO A 7 7.43 -0.52 -25.36
C PRO A 7 8.26 -1.65 -25.97
N CYS A 8 8.04 -1.92 -27.26
CA CYS A 8 8.93 -2.79 -28.01
C CYS A 8 10.28 -2.07 -28.17
N PRO A 9 11.42 -2.72 -27.94
CA PRO A 9 12.73 -2.12 -28.22
C PRO A 9 12.95 -1.67 -29.68
N LEU A 10 12.14 -2.18 -30.62
CA LEU A 10 12.26 -1.86 -32.05
C LEU A 10 11.71 -0.48 -32.43
N ASP A 11 10.61 -0.03 -31.80
CA ASP A 11 9.98 1.26 -32.08
C ASP A 11 10.10 2.25 -30.91
N GLN A 12 10.28 1.74 -29.69
CA GLN A 12 10.34 2.49 -28.44
C GLN A 12 9.09 3.36 -28.18
N ILE A 13 7.99 3.11 -28.89
CA ILE A 13 6.75 3.88 -28.75
C ILE A 13 5.98 3.36 -27.54
N SER A 14 5.89 4.18 -26.50
CA SER A 14 5.17 3.81 -25.28
C SER A 14 3.65 3.95 -25.44
N VAL A 15 2.90 3.20 -24.62
CA VAL A 15 1.45 3.37 -24.48
C VAL A 15 1.05 4.80 -24.09
N ILE A 16 1.94 5.55 -23.41
CA ILE A 16 1.66 6.92 -22.98
C ILE A 16 1.53 7.86 -24.19
N CYS A 17 2.29 7.62 -25.27
CA CYS A 17 2.21 8.41 -26.50
C CYS A 17 0.79 8.38 -27.08
N PHE A 18 0.21 7.18 -27.25
CA PHE A 18 -1.17 7.01 -27.73
C PHE A 18 -2.23 7.54 -26.75
N LYS A 19 -1.95 7.54 -25.44
CA LYS A 19 -2.88 8.11 -24.45
C LYS A 19 -2.91 9.62 -24.47
N ARG A 20 -1.74 10.26 -24.57
CA ARG A 20 -1.59 11.72 -24.45
C ARG A 20 -1.68 12.46 -25.77
N CYS A 21 -1.45 11.81 -26.91
CA CYS A 21 -1.58 12.40 -28.24
C CYS A 21 -2.88 11.93 -28.92
N PRO A 22 -3.90 12.81 -29.08
CA PRO A 22 -5.14 12.46 -29.77
C PRO A 22 -4.94 12.02 -31.23
N TYR A 23 -4.03 12.67 -31.97
CA TYR A 23 -3.79 12.35 -33.38
C TYR A 23 -3.29 10.91 -33.57
N LEU A 24 -2.28 10.49 -32.79
CA LEU A 24 -1.79 9.11 -32.81
C LEU A 24 -2.87 8.10 -32.43
N ARG A 25 -3.81 8.47 -31.55
CA ARG A 25 -4.94 7.63 -31.17
C ARG A 25 -5.94 7.46 -32.31
N THR A 26 -6.23 8.53 -33.05
CA THR A 26 -7.09 8.47 -34.25
C THR A 26 -6.46 7.56 -35.29
N TYR A 27 -5.17 7.77 -35.61
CA TYR A 27 -4.45 6.94 -36.58
C TYR A 27 -4.39 5.47 -36.16
N LEU A 28 -4.12 5.17 -34.88
CA LEU A 28 -4.15 3.80 -34.37
C LEU A 28 -5.55 3.16 -34.53
N THR A 29 -6.61 3.95 -34.36
CA THR A 29 -7.99 3.46 -34.52
C THR A 29 -8.28 3.09 -35.97
N GLU A 30 -7.83 3.93 -36.92
CA GLU A 30 -7.93 3.65 -38.35
C GLU A 30 -7.13 2.41 -38.75
N LEU A 31 -5.91 2.27 -38.25
CA LEU A 31 -5.09 1.07 -38.46
C LEU A 31 -5.79 -0.19 -37.93
N ILE A 32 -6.30 -0.15 -36.70
CA ILE A 32 -7.05 -1.28 -36.11
C ILE A 32 -8.28 -1.64 -36.96
N ARG A 33 -9.01 -0.63 -37.46
CA ARG A 33 -10.17 -0.85 -38.34
C ARG A 33 -9.74 -1.51 -39.65
N SER A 34 -8.64 -1.06 -40.25
CA SER A 34 -8.10 -1.64 -41.49
C SER A 34 -7.67 -3.10 -41.30
N VAL A 35 -6.96 -3.39 -40.20
CA VAL A 35 -6.57 -4.76 -39.83
C VAL A 35 -7.80 -5.65 -39.62
N TRP A 36 -8.82 -5.15 -38.92
CA TRP A 36 -10.08 -5.86 -38.74
C TRP A 36 -10.74 -6.15 -40.08
N LEU A 37 -10.99 -5.15 -40.93
CA LEU A 37 -11.69 -5.33 -42.21
C LEU A 37 -10.94 -6.25 -43.19
N SER A 38 -9.60 -6.16 -43.24
CA SER A 38 -8.79 -6.99 -44.12
C SER A 38 -8.63 -8.43 -43.64
N GLY A 39 -8.85 -8.70 -42.34
CA GLY A 39 -8.64 -10.03 -41.77
C GLY A 39 -7.17 -10.45 -41.68
N SER A 40 -6.21 -9.52 -41.84
CA SER A 40 -4.78 -9.82 -41.88
C SER A 40 -3.95 -8.89 -40.99
N ILE A 41 -3.02 -9.46 -40.23
CA ILE A 41 -2.09 -8.73 -39.37
C ILE A 41 -0.87 -8.24 -40.19
N PRO A 42 -0.52 -6.94 -40.12
CA PRO A 42 0.63 -6.38 -40.83
C PRO A 42 1.94 -7.07 -40.44
N SER A 43 2.84 -7.25 -41.39
CA SER A 43 4.12 -7.93 -41.18
C SER A 43 4.98 -7.26 -40.09
N GLU A 44 4.89 -5.94 -39.98
CA GLU A 44 5.58 -5.10 -39.02
C GLU A 44 5.17 -5.41 -37.59
N TRP A 45 3.88 -5.72 -37.39
CA TRP A 45 3.31 -6.07 -36.09
C TRP A 45 3.66 -7.49 -35.68
N LYS A 46 3.99 -8.37 -36.64
CA LYS A 46 4.41 -9.77 -36.41
C LYS A 46 5.89 -9.91 -36.05
N ARG A 47 6.49 -8.84 -35.51
CA ARG A 47 7.88 -8.80 -35.02
C ARG A 47 7.89 -8.41 -33.54
N ALA A 48 8.78 -9.00 -32.76
CA ALA A 48 8.92 -8.66 -31.35
C ALA A 48 10.35 -8.81 -30.86
N CYS A 49 10.59 -8.41 -29.60
CA CYS A 49 11.86 -8.67 -28.92
C CYS A 49 11.65 -9.44 -27.63
N THR A 50 12.44 -10.50 -27.42
CA THR A 50 12.41 -11.28 -26.19
C THR A 50 13.52 -10.81 -25.24
N ILE A 51 13.15 -10.49 -24.00
CA ILE A 51 14.08 -10.20 -22.90
C ILE A 51 14.08 -11.38 -21.92
N LEU A 52 15.24 -11.71 -21.36
CA LEU A 52 15.42 -12.79 -20.40
C LEU A 52 15.38 -12.24 -18.96
N ILE A 53 14.40 -12.67 -18.17
CA ILE A 53 14.32 -12.33 -16.74
C ILE A 53 14.85 -13.48 -15.91
N HIS A 54 15.86 -13.23 -15.07
CA HIS A 54 16.41 -14.24 -14.18
C HIS A 54 15.36 -14.71 -13.17
N LYS A 55 15.15 -16.03 -13.08
CA LYS A 55 14.17 -16.66 -12.19
C LYS A 55 14.79 -17.09 -10.86
N LYS A 56 15.85 -17.91 -10.91
CA LYS A 56 16.60 -18.43 -9.76
C LYS A 56 17.82 -19.25 -10.23
N GLY A 57 18.78 -19.50 -9.33
CA GLY A 57 19.93 -20.36 -9.62
C GLY A 57 21.00 -19.68 -10.47
N ASN A 58 21.93 -20.46 -11.01
CA ASN A 58 23.08 -19.94 -11.78
C ASN A 58 22.62 -19.18 -13.05
N THR A 59 23.14 -17.97 -13.26
CA THR A 59 22.89 -17.10 -14.42
C THR A 59 23.53 -17.59 -15.72
N SER A 60 24.38 -18.60 -15.66
CA SER A 60 24.99 -19.22 -16.85
C SER A 60 24.08 -20.24 -17.55
N ILE A 61 22.96 -20.63 -16.92
CA ILE A 61 22.06 -21.66 -17.43
C ILE A 61 20.80 -21.01 -18.03
N PRO A 62 20.54 -21.09 -19.36
CA PRO A 62 19.39 -20.45 -19.98
C PRO A 62 18.03 -20.86 -19.40
N SER A 63 17.88 -22.10 -18.94
CA SER A 63 16.62 -22.58 -18.33
C SER A 63 16.29 -21.90 -16.99
N ASN A 64 17.23 -21.16 -16.41
CA ASN A 64 17.04 -20.35 -15.21
C ASN A 64 16.47 -18.95 -15.54
N PHE A 65 16.25 -18.63 -16.81
CA PHE A 65 15.63 -17.39 -17.25
C PHE A 65 14.21 -17.63 -17.77
N ARG A 66 13.35 -16.64 -17.58
CA ARG A 66 12.03 -16.57 -18.18
C ARG A 66 12.08 -15.63 -19.38
N PRO A 67 11.81 -16.11 -20.61
CA PRO A 67 11.67 -15.23 -21.76
C PRO A 67 10.37 -14.41 -21.63
N ILE A 68 10.45 -13.12 -21.92
CA ILE A 68 9.28 -12.25 -22.07
C ILE A 68 9.36 -11.55 -23.41
N THR A 69 8.34 -11.72 -24.24
CA THR A 69 8.25 -11.12 -25.57
C THR A 69 7.56 -9.75 -25.48
N LEU A 70 8.26 -8.73 -25.93
CA LEU A 70 7.81 -7.35 -26.03
C LEU A 70 7.37 -7.06 -27.46
N GLU A 71 6.06 -6.98 -27.64
CA GLU A 71 5.42 -6.68 -28.91
C GLU A 71 5.17 -5.18 -29.09
N PHE A 72 4.98 -4.78 -30.35
CA PHE A 72 4.56 -3.43 -30.71
C PHE A 72 3.25 -3.06 -30.01
N ILE A 73 3.15 -1.82 -29.54
CA ILE A 73 1.96 -1.35 -28.82
C ILE A 73 0.68 -1.44 -29.67
N PRO A 74 0.67 -1.06 -30.96
CA PRO A 74 -0.52 -1.25 -31.80
C PRO A 74 -1.06 -2.68 -31.80
N LEU A 75 -0.19 -3.68 -31.89
CA LEU A 75 -0.59 -5.09 -31.81
C LEU A 75 -1.20 -5.43 -30.45
N LYS A 76 -0.55 -5.06 -29.34
CA LYS A 76 -1.07 -5.32 -27.98
C LYS A 76 -2.45 -4.70 -27.76
N VAL A 77 -2.69 -3.52 -28.32
CA VAL A 77 -3.99 -2.84 -28.25
C VAL A 77 -5.02 -3.64 -29.05
N PHE A 78 -4.68 -4.04 -30.27
CA PHE A 78 -5.55 -4.85 -31.11
C PHE A 78 -5.89 -6.21 -30.48
N THR A 79 -4.89 -6.97 -30.01
CA THR A 79 -5.11 -8.27 -29.37
C THR A 79 -5.84 -8.15 -28.03
N SER A 80 -5.68 -7.02 -27.32
CA SER A 80 -6.51 -6.70 -26.15
C SER A 80 -7.98 -6.48 -26.52
N CYS A 81 -8.28 -5.85 -27.65
CA CYS A 81 -9.65 -5.70 -28.14
C CYS A 81 -10.24 -7.06 -28.55
N LEU A 82 -9.48 -7.87 -29.30
CA LEU A 82 -9.88 -9.23 -29.67
C LEU A 82 -10.17 -10.09 -28.42
N ARG A 83 -9.25 -10.10 -27.45
CA ARG A 83 -9.43 -10.84 -26.20
C ARG A 83 -10.74 -10.45 -25.50
N ASN A 84 -11.02 -9.14 -25.38
CA ASN A 84 -12.23 -8.70 -24.69
C ASN A 84 -13.49 -9.17 -25.42
N ALA A 85 -13.54 -9.03 -26.75
CA ALA A 85 -14.68 -9.49 -27.55
C ALA A 85 -14.87 -11.01 -27.47
N MET A 86 -13.79 -11.78 -27.63
CA MET A 86 -13.81 -13.24 -27.51
C MET A 86 -14.23 -13.69 -26.13
N TYR A 87 -13.69 -13.10 -25.07
CA TYR A 87 -14.02 -13.47 -23.70
C TYR A 87 -15.50 -13.23 -23.39
N SER A 88 -16.04 -12.08 -23.82
CA SER A 88 -17.47 -11.78 -23.70
C SER A 88 -18.32 -12.81 -24.44
N PHE A 89 -17.96 -13.16 -25.68
CA PHE A 89 -18.64 -14.19 -26.46
C PHE A 89 -18.61 -15.56 -25.78
N LEU A 90 -17.43 -16.03 -25.36
CA LEU A 90 -17.25 -17.33 -24.71
C LEU A 90 -18.04 -17.43 -23.40
N THR A 91 -18.08 -16.35 -22.63
CA THR A 91 -18.79 -16.31 -21.34
C THR A 91 -20.30 -16.25 -21.54
N ALA A 92 -20.80 -15.40 -22.45
CA ALA A 92 -22.23 -15.26 -22.72
C ALA A 92 -22.86 -16.57 -23.23
N ASN A 93 -22.08 -17.40 -23.93
CA ASN A 93 -22.52 -18.68 -24.47
C ASN A 93 -22.11 -19.90 -23.62
N ASN A 94 -21.54 -19.70 -22.42
CA ASN A 94 -21.07 -20.77 -21.54
C ASN A 94 -20.06 -21.74 -22.19
N PHE A 95 -19.26 -21.28 -23.16
CA PHE A 95 -18.26 -22.11 -23.83
C PHE A 95 -16.98 -22.28 -23.03
N ILE A 96 -16.76 -21.51 -21.98
CA ILE A 96 -15.57 -21.60 -21.12
C ILE A 96 -15.97 -21.83 -19.65
N GLU A 97 -15.28 -22.74 -18.97
CA GLU A 97 -15.56 -23.12 -17.59
C GLU A 97 -14.76 -22.30 -16.58
N HIS A 98 -15.46 -21.46 -15.82
CA HIS A 98 -14.88 -20.53 -14.85
C HIS A 98 -14.79 -21.08 -13.42
N ASN A 99 -15.51 -22.16 -13.10
CA ASN A 99 -15.50 -22.75 -11.76
C ASN A 99 -14.26 -23.59 -11.49
N ILE A 100 -13.66 -24.18 -12.54
CA ILE A 100 -12.47 -25.04 -12.46
C ILE A 100 -11.21 -24.27 -12.88
N GLN A 101 -11.21 -23.61 -14.06
CA GLN A 101 -10.09 -22.77 -14.50
C GLN A 101 -10.25 -21.35 -13.96
N LYS A 102 -9.41 -21.01 -12.98
CA LYS A 102 -9.42 -19.67 -12.36
C LYS A 102 -8.19 -18.84 -12.70
N GLY A 103 -7.21 -19.41 -13.40
CA GLY A 103 -6.04 -18.68 -13.90
C GLY A 103 -6.43 -17.81 -15.09
N PHE A 104 -5.94 -16.58 -15.14
CA PHE A 104 -6.23 -15.60 -16.21
C PHE A 104 -7.71 -15.27 -16.43
N THR A 105 -8.58 -15.63 -15.49
CA THR A 105 -10.01 -15.34 -15.55
C THR A 105 -10.30 -13.98 -14.90
N PRO A 106 -10.89 -13.01 -15.62
CA PRO A 106 -11.19 -11.69 -15.10
C PRO A 106 -12.18 -11.75 -13.92
N ASN A 107 -11.99 -10.83 -12.97
CA ASN A 107 -12.86 -10.63 -11.80
C ASN A 107 -13.01 -11.83 -10.85
N LEU A 108 -12.17 -12.87 -10.96
CA LEU A 108 -12.12 -13.98 -10.01
C LEU A 108 -10.87 -13.90 -9.14
N SER A 109 -11.04 -14.18 -7.84
CA SER A 109 -9.94 -14.27 -6.89
C SER A 109 -9.40 -15.70 -6.86
N GLY A 110 -9.03 -16.24 -8.03
CA GLY A 110 -8.80 -17.67 -8.24
C GLY A 110 -7.80 -18.32 -7.29
N THR A 111 -6.68 -17.64 -7.02
CA THR A 111 -5.67 -18.14 -6.09
C THR A 111 -6.19 -18.21 -4.65
N MET A 112 -6.97 -17.21 -4.21
CA MET A 112 -7.58 -17.19 -2.88
C MET A 112 -8.62 -18.31 -2.74
N GLU A 113 -9.48 -18.48 -3.74
CA GLU A 113 -10.54 -19.48 -3.74
C GLU A 113 -9.98 -20.91 -3.74
N HIS A 114 -9.04 -21.23 -4.63
CA HIS A 114 -8.44 -22.57 -4.69
C HIS A 114 -7.63 -22.90 -3.44
N THR A 115 -6.84 -21.96 -2.92
CA THR A 115 -6.05 -22.22 -1.71
C THR A 115 -6.93 -22.34 -0.46
N ALA A 116 -8.01 -21.57 -0.34
CA ALA A 116 -8.97 -21.69 0.76
C ALA A 116 -9.75 -23.01 0.67
N GLN A 117 -10.19 -23.42 -0.52
CA GLN A 117 -10.91 -24.67 -0.70
C GLN A 117 -10.01 -25.89 -0.49
N MET A 118 -8.76 -25.85 -0.95
CA MET A 118 -7.76 -26.89 -0.64
C MET A 118 -7.56 -27.05 0.87
N ALA A 119 -7.41 -25.94 1.60
CA ALA A 119 -7.27 -25.96 3.05
C ALA A 119 -8.50 -26.56 3.76
N ASN A 120 -9.71 -26.25 3.27
CA ASN A 120 -10.96 -26.81 3.78
C ASN A 120 -11.06 -28.31 3.52
N ILE A 121 -10.70 -28.78 2.33
CA ILE A 121 -10.70 -30.19 1.95
C ILE A 121 -9.76 -30.98 2.86
N ILE A 122 -8.51 -30.53 3.03
CA ILE A 122 -7.51 -31.19 3.90
C ILE A 122 -8.00 -31.22 5.35
N ASN A 123 -8.52 -30.10 5.88
CA ASN A 123 -9.04 -30.04 7.24
C ASN A 123 -10.25 -30.96 7.45
N LYS A 124 -11.22 -30.98 6.51
CA LYS A 124 -12.38 -31.86 6.60
C LYS A 124 -12.00 -33.34 6.49
N ALA A 125 -11.06 -33.69 5.61
CA ALA A 125 -10.54 -35.05 5.53
C ALA A 125 -9.93 -35.49 6.87
N ARG A 126 -9.11 -34.63 7.49
CA ARG A 126 -8.48 -34.90 8.78
C ARG A 126 -9.48 -35.02 9.93
N ILE A 127 -10.40 -34.07 10.07
CA ILE A 127 -11.36 -34.02 11.18
C ILE A 127 -12.40 -35.14 11.06
N LYS A 128 -12.92 -35.37 9.85
CA LYS A 128 -13.95 -36.41 9.59
C LYS A 128 -13.35 -37.79 9.31
N GLN A 129 -12.03 -37.95 9.39
CA GLN A 129 -11.32 -39.22 9.16
C GLN A 129 -11.65 -39.85 7.80
N ARG A 130 -11.75 -39.01 6.77
CA ARG A 130 -12.03 -39.44 5.39
C ARG A 130 -10.74 -39.54 4.60
N SER A 131 -10.70 -40.53 3.71
CA SER A 131 -9.61 -40.67 2.76
C SER A 131 -9.56 -39.48 1.80
N LEU A 132 -8.35 -39.06 1.47
CA LEU A 132 -8.05 -37.96 0.57
C LEU A 132 -6.75 -38.27 -0.18
N VAL A 133 -6.75 -38.03 -1.48
CA VAL A 133 -5.57 -38.10 -2.35
C VAL A 133 -5.51 -36.82 -3.17
N ILE A 134 -4.38 -36.13 -3.10
CA ILE A 134 -4.09 -34.93 -3.89
C ILE A 134 -2.91 -35.23 -4.78
N THR A 135 -3.03 -34.91 -6.07
CA THR A 135 -1.92 -34.97 -7.03
C THR A 135 -1.74 -33.59 -7.66
N LEU A 136 -0.59 -32.97 -7.41
CA LEU A 136 -0.17 -31.73 -8.06
C LEU A 136 0.53 -32.06 -9.38
N LEU A 137 0.14 -31.35 -10.42
CA LEU A 137 0.65 -31.54 -11.78
C LEU A 137 1.36 -30.28 -12.27
N ASP A 138 2.53 -30.46 -12.88
CA ASP A 138 3.33 -29.43 -13.52
C ASP A 138 3.59 -29.83 -14.97
N LEU A 139 3.50 -28.88 -15.90
CA LEU A 139 3.80 -29.10 -17.31
C LEU A 139 5.14 -28.45 -17.70
N LYS A 140 5.91 -29.14 -18.54
CA LYS A 140 7.15 -28.61 -19.07
C LYS A 140 6.84 -27.45 -20.03
N ASN A 141 7.32 -26.24 -19.69
CA ASN A 141 7.21 -25.06 -20.56
C ASN A 141 5.80 -24.84 -21.15
N ALA A 142 4.75 -24.92 -20.31
CA ALA A 142 3.37 -25.02 -20.76
C ALA A 142 2.97 -24.03 -21.88
N PHE A 143 3.34 -22.75 -21.75
CA PHE A 143 3.05 -21.73 -22.76
C PHE A 143 3.82 -21.95 -24.07
N GLY A 144 5.09 -22.38 -23.99
CA GLY A 144 5.94 -22.64 -25.16
C GLY A 144 5.63 -23.95 -25.89
N GLU A 145 4.93 -24.89 -25.24
CA GLU A 145 4.58 -26.19 -25.84
C GLU A 145 3.25 -26.17 -26.62
N VAL A 146 2.42 -25.12 -26.51
CA VAL A 146 1.14 -25.08 -27.24
C VAL A 146 1.39 -25.05 -28.75
N HIS A 147 0.96 -26.10 -29.46
CA HIS A 147 1.11 -26.14 -30.91
C HIS A 147 0.14 -25.18 -31.60
N HIS A 148 0.54 -24.48 -32.66
CA HIS A 148 -0.33 -23.52 -33.35
C HIS A 148 -1.56 -24.19 -33.97
N ASN A 149 -1.42 -25.42 -34.49
CA ASN A 149 -2.56 -26.23 -34.94
C ASN A 149 -3.57 -26.49 -33.81
N LEU A 150 -3.11 -26.72 -32.57
CA LEU A 150 -4.01 -26.88 -31.43
C LEU A 150 -4.81 -25.59 -31.20
N ILE A 151 -4.16 -24.42 -31.27
CA ILE A 151 -4.84 -23.11 -31.19
C ILE A 151 -5.95 -23.04 -32.25
N GLN A 152 -5.65 -23.38 -33.50
CA GLN A 152 -6.64 -23.37 -34.59
C GLN A 152 -7.79 -24.35 -34.34
N SER A 153 -7.50 -25.57 -33.91
CA SER A 153 -8.52 -26.57 -33.58
C SER A 153 -9.44 -26.13 -32.45
N VAL A 154 -8.90 -25.51 -31.39
CA VAL A 154 -9.71 -25.07 -30.24
C VAL A 154 -10.56 -23.85 -30.58
N LEU A 155 -10.14 -22.98 -31.50
CA LEU A 155 -10.99 -21.88 -31.96
C LEU A 155 -12.27 -22.41 -32.62
N GLY A 156 -12.15 -23.46 -33.45
CA GLY A 156 -13.30 -24.17 -34.02
C GLY A 156 -14.16 -24.86 -32.96
N TYR A 157 -13.54 -25.59 -32.01
CA TYR A 157 -14.25 -26.27 -30.92
C TYR A 157 -15.10 -25.32 -30.06
N HIS A 158 -14.64 -24.09 -29.84
CA HIS A 158 -15.38 -23.07 -29.07
C HIS A 158 -16.24 -22.15 -29.93
N HIS A 159 -16.52 -22.53 -31.18
CA HIS A 159 -17.39 -21.78 -32.09
C HIS A 159 -16.96 -20.33 -32.34
N ILE A 160 -15.66 -20.04 -32.32
CA ILE A 160 -15.15 -18.70 -32.63
C ILE A 160 -15.45 -18.38 -34.11
N PRO A 161 -16.02 -17.19 -34.42
CA PRO A 161 -16.33 -16.82 -35.80
C PRO A 161 -15.10 -16.90 -36.73
N ASN A 162 -15.31 -17.39 -37.95
CA ASN A 162 -14.24 -17.60 -38.94
C ASN A 162 -13.38 -16.37 -39.19
N HIS A 163 -13.98 -15.18 -39.18
CA HIS A 163 -13.25 -13.92 -39.33
C HIS A 163 -12.19 -13.71 -38.22
N MET A 164 -12.57 -13.93 -36.95
CA MET A 164 -11.62 -13.85 -35.83
C MET A 164 -10.59 -14.97 -35.90
N ASN A 165 -10.99 -16.17 -36.32
CA ASN A 165 -10.09 -17.29 -36.50
C ASN A 165 -8.98 -16.96 -37.52
N ASN A 166 -9.35 -16.37 -38.66
CA ASN A 166 -8.42 -15.93 -39.70
C ASN A 166 -7.43 -14.86 -39.18
N LEU A 167 -7.91 -13.90 -38.38
CA LEU A 167 -7.04 -12.89 -37.74
C LEU A 167 -6.02 -13.53 -36.79
N ILE A 168 -6.44 -14.49 -35.97
CA ILE A 168 -5.55 -15.21 -35.06
C ILE A 168 -4.58 -16.09 -35.84
N LYS A 169 -5.02 -16.75 -36.90
CA LYS A 169 -4.15 -17.50 -37.81
C LYS A 169 -3.09 -16.58 -38.42
N SER A 170 -3.50 -15.41 -38.91
CA SER A 170 -2.60 -14.39 -39.47
C SER A 170 -1.58 -13.90 -38.44
N LEU A 171 -1.99 -13.70 -37.17
CA LEU A 171 -1.11 -13.32 -36.07
C LEU A 171 0.02 -14.33 -35.82
N TYR A 172 -0.33 -15.62 -35.77
CA TYR A 172 0.63 -16.69 -35.48
C TYR A 172 1.46 -17.13 -36.70
N THR A 173 1.06 -16.75 -37.91
CA THR A 173 1.78 -17.07 -39.15
C THR A 173 2.93 -16.09 -39.39
N ASP A 174 4.15 -16.60 -39.55
CA ASP A 174 5.39 -15.82 -39.75
C ASP A 174 5.74 -14.84 -38.63
N PHE A 175 5.27 -15.11 -37.40
CA PHE A 175 5.67 -14.31 -36.25
C PHE A 175 7.15 -14.53 -35.93
N LYS A 176 7.91 -13.45 -35.72
CA LYS A 176 9.35 -13.49 -35.48
C LYS A 176 9.72 -12.72 -34.22
N THR A 177 10.65 -13.27 -33.43
CA THR A 177 11.21 -12.57 -32.27
C THR A 177 12.74 -12.52 -32.34
N SER A 178 13.35 -11.45 -31.82
CA SER A 178 14.79 -11.41 -31.57
C SER A 178 15.06 -11.33 -30.06
N VAL A 179 15.97 -12.16 -29.56
CA VAL A 179 16.43 -12.09 -28.16
C VAL A 179 17.39 -10.91 -28.00
N ILE A 180 17.17 -10.11 -26.95
CA ILE A 180 18.00 -8.95 -26.58
C ILE A 180 18.64 -9.20 -25.21
N THR A 181 19.95 -8.96 -25.14
CA THR A 181 20.74 -8.89 -23.90
C THR A 181 21.27 -7.46 -23.71
N SER A 182 22.04 -7.22 -22.65
CA SER A 182 22.75 -5.95 -22.47
C SER A 182 23.82 -5.69 -23.53
N GLU A 183 24.32 -6.73 -24.18
CA GLU A 183 25.50 -6.67 -25.05
C GLU A 183 25.15 -6.81 -26.54
N PHE A 184 24.14 -7.63 -26.87
CA PHE A 184 23.82 -7.93 -28.26
C PHE A 184 22.34 -8.22 -28.50
N ARG A 185 21.98 -8.23 -29.79
CA ARG A 185 20.69 -8.65 -30.30
C ARG A 185 20.88 -9.73 -31.35
N THR A 186 20.14 -10.81 -31.21
CA THR A 186 20.12 -11.91 -32.19
C THR A 186 19.41 -11.51 -33.49
N HIS A 187 19.64 -12.28 -34.55
CA HIS A 187 18.80 -12.23 -35.74
C HIS A 187 17.34 -12.63 -35.39
N PHE A 188 16.40 -12.32 -36.28
CA PHE A 188 15.00 -12.69 -36.06
C PHE A 188 14.82 -14.21 -36.17
N ILE A 189 14.24 -14.79 -35.12
CA ILE A 189 13.94 -16.21 -34.98
C ILE A 189 12.43 -16.41 -35.22
N PRO A 190 12.01 -17.27 -36.16
CA PRO A 190 10.62 -17.65 -36.33
C PRO A 190 10.07 -18.35 -35.08
N VAL A 191 8.88 -17.94 -34.64
CA VAL A 191 8.16 -18.58 -33.54
C VAL A 191 7.27 -19.68 -34.11
N GLY A 192 7.76 -20.93 -34.12
CA GLY A 192 7.01 -22.08 -34.66
C GLY A 192 6.10 -22.79 -33.66
N ARG A 193 6.21 -22.47 -32.37
CA ARG A 193 5.43 -23.13 -31.30
C ARG A 193 5.24 -22.20 -30.11
N GLY A 194 4.16 -22.43 -29.38
CA GLY A 194 3.81 -21.72 -28.16
C GLY A 194 2.89 -20.54 -28.40
N VAL A 195 2.19 -20.15 -27.34
CA VAL A 195 1.48 -18.87 -27.29
C VAL A 195 2.48 -17.72 -27.11
N LEU A 196 2.16 -16.54 -27.63
CA LEU A 196 3.05 -15.38 -27.58
C LEU A 196 3.15 -14.84 -26.13
N GLN A 197 4.26 -15.13 -25.45
CA GLN A 197 4.44 -14.76 -24.04
C GLN A 197 4.59 -13.24 -23.86
N GLY A 198 3.55 -12.59 -23.35
CA GLY A 198 3.51 -11.13 -23.19
C GLY A 198 2.40 -10.46 -24.01
N ASP A 199 1.79 -11.21 -24.94
CA ASP A 199 0.59 -10.82 -25.66
C ASP A 199 -0.65 -10.81 -24.75
N CYS A 200 -1.58 -9.92 -25.08
CA CYS A 200 -2.83 -9.75 -24.36
C CYS A 200 -3.85 -10.86 -24.61
N LEU A 201 -3.84 -11.55 -25.77
CA LEU A 201 -4.80 -12.59 -26.14
C LEU A 201 -4.32 -13.99 -25.74
N SER A 202 -3.01 -14.22 -25.73
CA SER A 202 -2.38 -15.51 -25.45
C SER A 202 -2.86 -16.24 -24.18
N PRO A 203 -3.08 -15.59 -23.02
CA PRO A 203 -3.62 -16.27 -21.85
C PRO A 203 -5.03 -16.86 -22.06
N LEU A 204 -5.88 -16.20 -22.87
CA LEU A 204 -7.21 -16.71 -23.19
C LEU A 204 -7.11 -17.93 -24.11
N LEU A 205 -6.27 -17.88 -25.14
CA LEU A 205 -6.04 -19.02 -26.04
C LEU A 205 -5.51 -20.24 -25.28
N PHE A 206 -4.60 -20.00 -24.32
CA PHE A 206 -4.11 -21.05 -23.43
C PHE A 206 -5.25 -21.66 -22.60
N ASN A 207 -6.09 -20.83 -21.97
CA ASN A 207 -7.24 -21.33 -21.21
C ASN A 207 -8.23 -22.10 -22.10
N MET A 208 -8.47 -21.67 -23.33
CA MET A 208 -9.32 -22.39 -24.29
C MET A 208 -8.76 -23.78 -24.60
N CYS A 209 -7.43 -23.93 -24.71
CA CYS A 209 -6.82 -25.24 -24.87
C CYS A 209 -7.15 -26.17 -23.70
N PHE A 210 -6.95 -25.71 -22.46
CA PHE A 210 -7.28 -26.48 -21.26
C PHE A 210 -8.77 -26.73 -21.09
N ASN A 211 -9.61 -25.81 -21.55
CA ASN A 211 -11.06 -25.94 -21.46
C ASN A 211 -11.56 -27.22 -22.14
N THR A 212 -10.92 -27.67 -23.23
CA THR A 212 -11.26 -28.97 -23.87
C THR A 212 -11.15 -30.16 -22.90
N TYR A 213 -10.10 -30.18 -22.07
CA TYR A 213 -9.94 -31.21 -21.03
C TYR A 213 -10.95 -31.02 -19.90
N ILE A 214 -11.15 -29.78 -19.47
CA ILE A 214 -12.07 -29.45 -18.37
C ILE A 214 -13.50 -29.89 -18.72
N GLN A 215 -13.96 -29.64 -19.95
CA GLN A 215 -15.27 -30.10 -20.39
C GLN A 215 -15.36 -31.63 -20.43
N HIS A 216 -14.28 -32.32 -20.83
CA HIS A 216 -14.22 -33.79 -20.80
C HIS A 216 -14.38 -34.34 -19.37
N ILE A 217 -13.67 -33.81 -18.38
CA ILE A 217 -13.77 -34.27 -16.98
C ILE A 217 -15.03 -33.79 -16.26
N LYS A 218 -15.81 -32.90 -16.86
CA LYS A 218 -17.14 -32.49 -16.36
C LYS A 218 -18.27 -33.43 -16.80
N ALA A 219 -18.00 -34.36 -17.71
CA ALA A 219 -18.99 -35.35 -18.13
C ALA A 219 -19.50 -36.16 -16.92
N GLU A 220 -20.76 -36.57 -16.94
CA GLU A 220 -21.48 -37.19 -15.82
C GLU A 220 -20.71 -38.36 -15.18
N LYS A 221 -20.11 -39.22 -16.00
CA LYS A 221 -19.29 -40.36 -15.56
C LYS A 221 -18.13 -40.03 -14.63
N TYR A 222 -17.62 -38.79 -14.66
CA TYR A 222 -16.52 -38.33 -13.81
C TYR A 222 -16.98 -37.46 -12.64
N ARG A 223 -18.23 -36.95 -12.66
CA ARG A 223 -18.77 -36.09 -11.58
C ARG A 223 -18.88 -36.81 -10.24
N GLN A 224 -18.99 -38.14 -10.27
CA GLN A 224 -19.00 -38.97 -9.07
C GLN A 224 -17.63 -39.09 -8.40
N PHE A 225 -16.54 -38.86 -9.15
CA PHE A 225 -15.18 -38.87 -8.60
C PHE A 225 -14.90 -37.59 -7.84
N GLY A 226 -14.03 -37.68 -6.84
CA GLY A 226 -13.54 -36.51 -6.14
C GLY A 226 -13.76 -36.54 -4.64
N PHE A 227 -13.52 -35.40 -3.99
CA PHE A 227 -13.79 -35.25 -2.57
C PHE A 227 -15.16 -34.58 -2.34
N SER A 228 -16.13 -35.34 -1.82
CA SER A 228 -17.47 -34.81 -1.53
C SER A 228 -17.48 -33.88 -0.32
N LEU A 229 -18.05 -32.68 -0.49
CA LEU A 229 -18.31 -31.71 0.58
C LEU A 229 -19.80 -31.70 0.96
N GLN A 230 -20.39 -32.87 1.23
CA GLN A 230 -21.78 -33.06 1.67
C GLN A 230 -22.85 -32.50 0.72
N LEU A 231 -23.12 -31.19 0.76
CA LEU A 231 -24.22 -30.52 0.04
C LEU A 231 -23.92 -30.24 -1.44
N LEU A 232 -22.77 -30.69 -1.94
CA LEU A 232 -22.25 -30.32 -3.24
C LEU A 232 -21.69 -31.53 -3.98
N ASN A 233 -21.62 -31.39 -5.31
CA ASN A 233 -20.90 -32.33 -6.15
C ASN A 233 -19.46 -32.49 -5.67
N PRO A 234 -18.91 -33.72 -5.73
CA PRO A 234 -17.51 -33.98 -5.45
C PRO A 234 -16.57 -33.05 -6.22
N ILE A 235 -15.56 -32.52 -5.52
CA ILE A 235 -14.51 -31.70 -6.13
C ILE A 235 -13.39 -32.62 -6.55
N HIS A 236 -13.14 -32.72 -7.86
CA HIS A 236 -12.11 -33.60 -8.41
C HIS A 236 -10.91 -32.88 -9.04
N TRP A 237 -11.04 -31.59 -9.37
CA TRP A 237 -10.01 -30.86 -10.11
C TRP A 237 -9.96 -29.37 -9.76
N PHE A 238 -8.76 -28.84 -9.54
CA PHE A 238 -8.47 -27.41 -9.58
C PHE A 238 -7.52 -27.10 -10.73
N GLN A 239 -7.79 -26.00 -11.45
CA GLN A 239 -6.92 -25.51 -12.52
C GLN A 239 -6.62 -24.03 -12.35
N PHE A 240 -5.35 -23.64 -12.30
CA PHE A 240 -4.94 -22.26 -12.35
C PHE A 240 -3.83 -22.09 -13.38
N ALA A 241 -4.20 -21.60 -14.57
CA ALA A 241 -3.31 -21.60 -15.73
C ALA A 241 -2.82 -23.03 -15.99
N ASP A 242 -1.51 -23.30 -15.92
CA ASP A 242 -0.89 -24.60 -16.05
C ASP A 242 -0.85 -25.42 -14.76
N ASP A 243 -0.89 -24.78 -13.59
CA ASP A 243 -0.91 -25.45 -12.29
C ASP A 243 -2.24 -26.20 -12.10
N ALA A 244 -2.19 -27.53 -11.99
CA ALA A 244 -3.37 -28.35 -11.76
C ALA A 244 -3.24 -29.19 -10.48
N ALA A 245 -4.38 -29.43 -9.82
CA ALA A 245 -4.47 -30.34 -8.68
C ALA A 245 -5.66 -31.29 -8.83
N VAL A 246 -5.37 -32.59 -8.83
CA VAL A 246 -6.38 -33.67 -8.83
C VAL A 246 -6.70 -34.03 -7.39
N ILE A 247 -7.97 -34.10 -7.03
CA ILE A 247 -8.40 -34.27 -5.64
C ILE A 247 -9.42 -35.40 -5.57
N THR A 248 -9.17 -36.49 -4.86
CA THR A 248 -10.10 -37.62 -4.79
C THR A 248 -10.19 -38.22 -3.40
N GLY A 249 -11.23 -39.03 -3.16
CA GLY A 249 -11.33 -39.83 -1.93
C GLY A 249 -10.54 -41.14 -2.02
N GLN A 250 -10.26 -41.63 -3.23
CA GLN A 250 -9.59 -42.90 -3.50
C GLN A 250 -8.44 -42.75 -4.49
N GLU A 251 -7.42 -43.61 -4.36
CA GLU A 251 -6.28 -43.65 -5.30
C GLU A 251 -6.70 -44.10 -6.70
N SER A 252 -7.64 -45.05 -6.80
CA SER A 252 -8.17 -45.57 -8.08
C SER A 252 -8.82 -44.47 -8.91
N GLU A 253 -9.65 -43.63 -8.29
CA GLU A 253 -10.26 -42.45 -8.92
C GLU A 253 -9.18 -41.44 -9.38
N ASN A 254 -8.16 -41.21 -8.54
CA ASN A 254 -7.06 -40.31 -8.87
C ASN A 254 -6.30 -40.80 -10.10
N GLN A 255 -5.91 -42.08 -10.08
CA GLN A 255 -5.20 -42.73 -11.17
C GLN A 255 -6.01 -42.70 -12.47
N HIS A 256 -7.33 -42.87 -12.39
CA HIS A 256 -8.20 -42.77 -13.56
C HIS A 256 -8.18 -41.37 -14.18
N LEU A 257 -8.28 -40.32 -13.37
CA LEU A 257 -8.20 -38.93 -13.83
C LEU A 257 -6.81 -38.61 -14.40
N LEU A 258 -5.73 -39.13 -13.80
CA LEU A 258 -4.37 -39.00 -14.32
C LEU A 258 -4.20 -39.67 -15.68
N ASN A 259 -4.78 -40.86 -15.88
CA ASN A 259 -4.77 -41.55 -17.17
C ASN A 259 -5.52 -40.74 -18.24
N ARG A 260 -6.65 -40.11 -17.89
CA ARG A 260 -7.37 -39.21 -18.80
C ARG A 260 -6.57 -37.95 -19.14
N PHE A 261 -5.87 -37.38 -18.16
CA PHE A 261 -5.00 -36.23 -18.38
C PHE A 261 -3.81 -36.59 -19.28
N SER A 262 -3.20 -37.77 -19.09
CA SER A 262 -2.12 -38.30 -19.94
C SER A 262 -2.56 -38.42 -21.40
N ILE A 263 -3.75 -38.99 -21.66
CA ILE A 263 -4.33 -39.07 -23.01
C ILE A 263 -4.53 -37.68 -23.62
N TRP A 264 -5.05 -36.73 -22.83
CA TRP A 264 -5.21 -35.36 -23.31
C TRP A 264 -3.88 -34.68 -23.62
N CYS A 265 -2.85 -34.89 -22.79
CA CYS A 265 -1.50 -34.39 -23.03
C CYS A 265 -0.90 -34.96 -24.31
N GLN A 266 -1.12 -36.24 -24.61
CA GLN A 266 -0.70 -36.85 -25.88
C GLN A 266 -1.40 -36.19 -27.07
N TRP A 267 -2.72 -35.98 -26.98
CA TRP A 267 -3.50 -35.32 -28.02
C TRP A 267 -3.08 -33.85 -28.24
N SER A 268 -2.84 -33.11 -27.16
CA SER A 268 -2.42 -31.69 -27.20
C SER A 268 -0.93 -31.52 -27.46
N ASN A 269 -0.17 -32.62 -27.51
CA ASN A 269 1.29 -32.67 -27.60
C ASN A 269 1.99 -31.91 -26.46
N MET A 270 1.40 -31.91 -25.26
CA MET A 270 1.98 -31.28 -24.06
C MET A 270 2.69 -32.33 -23.20
N VAL A 271 3.80 -31.91 -22.56
CA VAL A 271 4.63 -32.83 -21.77
C VAL A 271 4.47 -32.55 -20.28
N VAL A 272 4.10 -33.58 -19.53
CA VAL A 272 4.05 -33.53 -18.06
C VAL A 272 5.47 -33.59 -17.50
N ARG A 273 5.75 -32.74 -16.53
CA ARG A 273 7.04 -32.68 -15.85
C ARG A 273 6.99 -33.45 -14.53
N VAL A 274 7.17 -34.77 -14.62
CA VAL A 274 6.96 -35.71 -13.50
C VAL A 274 7.83 -35.39 -12.28
N ASP A 275 9.06 -34.89 -12.46
CA ASP A 275 9.98 -34.49 -11.36
C ASP A 275 9.44 -33.35 -10.49
N LYS A 276 8.46 -32.60 -10.97
CA LYS A 276 7.79 -31.52 -10.25
C LYS A 276 6.36 -31.81 -9.86
N CYS A 277 5.79 -32.90 -10.36
CA CYS A 277 4.53 -33.41 -9.87
C CYS A 277 4.73 -33.97 -8.46
N SER A 278 3.67 -33.97 -7.64
CA SER A 278 3.75 -34.58 -6.32
C SER A 278 2.42 -35.11 -5.83
N THR A 279 2.43 -36.19 -5.07
CA THR A 279 1.23 -36.76 -4.44
C THR A 279 1.22 -36.55 -2.93
N PHE A 280 0.03 -36.41 -2.35
CA PHE A 280 -0.21 -36.30 -0.91
C PHE A 280 -1.47 -37.08 -0.54
N GLY A 281 -1.37 -37.93 0.48
CA GLY A 281 -2.47 -38.82 0.89
C GLY A 281 -2.80 -38.71 2.38
N ILE A 282 -4.09 -38.72 2.71
CA ILE A 282 -4.63 -38.92 4.06
C ILE A 282 -5.55 -40.15 4.04
N LYS A 283 -5.42 -41.04 5.02
CA LYS A 283 -6.35 -42.15 5.23
C LYS A 283 -6.64 -42.35 6.71
N LYS A 284 -7.72 -43.05 7.01
CA LYS A 284 -8.00 -43.53 8.37
C LYS A 284 -7.07 -44.71 8.67
N VAL A 285 -6.29 -44.60 9.74
CA VAL A 285 -5.49 -45.69 10.30
C VAL A 285 -5.96 -45.89 11.73
N LEU A 286 -6.50 -47.07 12.02
CA LEU A 286 -7.21 -47.36 13.27
C LEU A 286 -8.39 -46.38 13.46
N SER A 287 -8.28 -45.47 14.44
CA SER A 287 -9.26 -44.46 14.81
C SER A 287 -8.76 -43.02 14.62
N LYS A 288 -7.64 -42.82 13.92
CA LYS A 288 -7.07 -41.49 13.64
C LYS A 288 -6.79 -41.31 12.15
N SER A 289 -6.82 -40.05 11.71
CA SER A 289 -6.33 -39.68 10.38
C SER A 289 -4.81 -39.71 10.37
N ALA A 290 -4.21 -40.30 9.35
CA ALA A 290 -2.77 -40.32 9.16
C ALA A 290 -2.41 -40.01 7.70
N GLN A 291 -1.27 -39.34 7.53
CA GLN A 291 -0.66 -39.19 6.20
C GLN A 291 -0.13 -40.55 5.73
N TYR A 292 -0.26 -40.82 4.45
CA TYR A 292 0.33 -42.00 3.79
C TYR A 292 0.92 -41.60 2.44
N LEU A 293 1.58 -42.54 1.77
CA LEU A 293 2.31 -42.29 0.53
C LEU A 293 1.59 -42.92 -0.68
N PRO A 294 0.81 -42.14 -1.47
CA PRO A 294 0.12 -42.71 -2.62
C PRO A 294 1.05 -43.13 -3.75
N LYS A 295 0.80 -44.33 -4.31
CA LYS A 295 1.56 -44.87 -5.45
C LYS A 295 0.80 -44.64 -6.75
N LEU A 296 0.96 -43.45 -7.32
CA LEU A 296 0.28 -43.05 -8.55
C LEU A 296 1.28 -42.90 -9.70
N LEU A 297 0.84 -43.28 -10.90
CA LEU A 297 1.62 -43.25 -12.13
C LEU A 297 1.09 -42.17 -13.08
N ILE A 298 1.97 -41.52 -13.83
CA ILE A 298 1.60 -40.71 -14.99
C ILE A 298 2.57 -41.00 -16.13
N ASN A 299 2.06 -41.30 -17.32
CA ASN A 299 2.88 -41.77 -18.45
C ASN A 299 3.77 -42.99 -18.11
N LYS A 300 3.31 -43.86 -17.18
CA LYS A 300 4.04 -45.01 -16.60
C LYS A 300 5.14 -44.67 -15.60
N ASP A 301 5.45 -43.38 -15.39
CA ASP A 301 6.41 -42.95 -14.37
C ASP A 301 5.73 -42.77 -13.01
N LEU A 302 6.43 -43.15 -11.94
CA LEU A 302 5.96 -42.95 -10.57
C LEU A 302 6.05 -41.47 -10.19
N ILE A 303 4.92 -40.90 -9.75
CA ILE A 303 4.90 -39.51 -9.27
C ILE A 303 5.54 -39.47 -7.87
N PRO A 304 6.49 -38.55 -7.62
CA PRO A 304 7.07 -38.34 -6.29
C PRO A 304 6.00 -38.09 -5.22
N THR A 305 6.18 -38.63 -4.03
CA THR A 305 5.22 -38.46 -2.93
C THR A 305 5.79 -37.59 -1.82
N ILE A 306 4.97 -36.70 -1.27
CA ILE A 306 5.34 -35.85 -0.13
C ILE A 306 5.52 -36.74 1.11
N LYS A 307 6.71 -36.70 1.71
CA LYS A 307 7.03 -37.55 2.87
C LYS A 307 6.18 -37.16 4.09
N THR A 308 5.99 -38.11 4.99
CA THR A 308 5.24 -37.90 6.23
C THR A 308 5.82 -36.74 7.03
N GLY A 309 4.98 -35.76 7.37
CA GLY A 309 5.39 -34.56 8.12
C GLY A 309 5.98 -33.43 7.28
N GLU A 310 6.22 -33.66 5.99
CA GLU A 310 6.61 -32.60 5.06
C GLU A 310 5.38 -31.81 4.56
N SER A 311 5.67 -30.72 3.86
CA SER A 311 4.67 -29.81 3.30
C SER A 311 4.84 -29.72 1.79
N PHE A 312 3.76 -29.42 1.08
CA PHE A 312 3.82 -29.05 -0.35
C PHE A 312 3.39 -27.60 -0.55
N GLU A 313 3.80 -27.01 -1.67
CA GLU A 313 3.39 -25.67 -2.09
C GLU A 313 2.37 -25.77 -3.24
N TYR A 314 1.26 -25.05 -3.12
CA TYR A 314 0.29 -24.88 -4.20
C TYR A 314 -0.14 -23.42 -4.26
N LEU A 315 0.02 -22.80 -5.44
CA LEU A 315 -0.24 -21.37 -5.70
C LEU A 315 0.41 -20.43 -4.67
N GLY A 316 1.62 -20.74 -4.18
CA GLY A 316 2.33 -19.90 -3.21
C GLY A 316 1.97 -20.15 -1.73
N ARG A 317 0.97 -21.00 -1.44
CA ARG A 317 0.61 -21.41 -0.07
C ARG A 317 1.21 -22.77 0.24
N HIS A 318 1.76 -22.92 1.46
CA HIS A 318 2.25 -24.19 1.96
C HIS A 318 1.12 -24.94 2.68
N PHE A 319 1.02 -26.24 2.44
CA PHE A 319 0.08 -27.16 3.08
C PHE A 319 0.83 -28.29 3.75
N ASP A 320 0.45 -28.60 4.98
CA ASP A 320 0.97 -29.72 5.76
C ASP A 320 -0.19 -30.49 6.39
N PHE A 321 0.04 -31.74 6.79
CA PHE A 321 -1.01 -32.59 7.35
C PHE A 321 -1.72 -31.97 8.56
N ASN A 322 -0.99 -31.29 9.44
CA ASN A 322 -1.54 -30.70 10.65
C ASN A 322 -2.13 -29.30 10.44
N MET A 323 -1.96 -28.74 9.24
CA MET A 323 -2.30 -27.35 8.87
C MET A 323 -1.70 -26.32 9.84
N THR A 324 -0.49 -26.59 10.35
CA THR A 324 0.21 -25.71 11.32
C THR A 324 0.76 -24.45 10.66
N ASN A 325 1.14 -24.54 9.38
CA ASN A 325 1.77 -23.48 8.60
C ASN A 325 3.12 -23.00 9.17
N GLU A 326 3.84 -23.81 9.95
CA GLU A 326 5.10 -23.40 10.59
C GLU A 326 6.18 -22.96 9.59
N LYS A 327 6.32 -23.67 8.47
CA LYS A 327 7.21 -23.25 7.37
C LYS A 327 6.82 -21.88 6.79
N HIS A 328 5.52 -21.61 6.69
CA HIS A 328 5.03 -20.33 6.19
C HIS A 328 5.29 -19.20 7.20
N LYS A 329 5.02 -19.43 8.49
CA LYS A 329 5.33 -18.50 9.58
C LYS A 329 6.82 -18.15 9.60
N SER A 330 7.69 -19.17 9.52
CA SER A 330 9.14 -19.00 9.49
C SER A 330 9.59 -18.17 8.28
N LYS A 331 9.02 -18.44 7.10
CA LYS A 331 9.27 -17.64 5.88
C LYS A 331 8.86 -16.18 6.04
N VAL A 332 7.71 -15.91 6.68
CA VAL A 332 7.22 -14.55 6.92
C VAL A 332 8.09 -13.80 7.92
N ILE A 333 8.53 -14.46 9.00
CA ILE A 333 9.46 -13.89 9.98
C ILE A 333 10.78 -13.53 9.28
N SER A 334 11.39 -14.49 8.57
CA SER A 334 12.64 -14.27 7.84
C SER A 334 12.53 -13.12 6.83
N LEU A 335 11.43 -13.04 6.08
CA LEU A 335 11.17 -11.94 5.15
C LEU A 335 11.10 -10.58 5.86
N ILE A 336 10.46 -10.52 7.04
CA ILE A 336 10.36 -9.28 7.81
C ILE A 336 11.69 -8.86 8.37
N ASP A 337 12.45 -9.80 8.94
CA ASP A 337 13.76 -9.51 9.50
C ASP A 337 14.73 -9.01 8.41
N GLU A 338 14.74 -9.66 7.24
CA GLU A 338 15.53 -9.24 6.08
C GLU A 338 15.15 -7.82 5.64
N LEU A 339 13.87 -7.58 5.33
CA LEU A 339 13.40 -6.30 4.81
C LEU A 339 13.59 -5.15 5.80
N MET A 340 13.29 -5.38 7.08
CA MET A 340 13.40 -4.34 8.11
C MET A 340 14.86 -4.01 8.41
N SER A 341 15.73 -5.02 8.43
CA SER A 341 17.18 -4.82 8.59
C SER A 341 17.76 -4.06 7.39
N GLU A 342 17.38 -4.41 6.16
CA GLU A 342 17.82 -3.69 4.96
C GLU A 342 17.40 -2.20 5.00
N ILE A 343 16.16 -1.90 5.41
CA ILE A 343 15.68 -0.51 5.54
C ILE A 343 16.43 0.22 6.66
N ASP A 344 16.70 -0.46 7.78
CA ASP A 344 17.38 0.11 8.92
C ASP A 344 18.82 0.54 8.60
N LEU A 345 19.55 -0.25 7.81
CA LEU A 345 20.93 0.05 7.41
C LEU A 345 21.04 1.24 6.44
N LYS A 346 19.99 1.57 5.68
CA LYS A 346 20.06 2.68 4.73
C LYS A 346 20.11 4.04 5.46
N PRO A 347 20.95 4.99 5.01
CA PRO A 347 21.08 6.33 5.60
C PRO A 347 19.92 7.25 5.17
N LEU A 348 18.69 6.76 5.32
CA LEU A 348 17.48 7.47 4.93
C LEU A 348 16.90 8.26 6.10
N HIS A 349 16.27 9.39 5.78
CA HIS A 349 15.44 10.13 6.72
C HIS A 349 14.38 9.19 7.36
N PRO A 350 14.09 9.27 8.67
CA PRO A 350 13.16 8.36 9.35
C PRO A 350 11.78 8.24 8.69
N LYS A 351 11.24 9.37 8.20
CA LYS A 351 10.00 9.41 7.40
C LYS A 351 10.05 8.48 6.17
N ASN A 352 11.19 8.45 5.47
CA ASN A 352 11.34 7.63 4.26
C ASN A 352 11.43 6.15 4.62
N LYS A 353 12.08 5.79 5.74
CA LYS A 353 12.07 4.41 6.27
C LYS A 353 10.65 3.94 6.59
N ILE A 354 9.87 4.80 7.25
CA ILE A 354 8.45 4.57 7.52
C ILE A 354 7.62 4.41 6.24
N LEU A 355 7.91 5.23 5.22
CA LEU A 355 7.24 5.13 3.92
C LEU A 355 7.55 3.79 3.24
N LEU A 356 8.81 3.33 3.29
CA LEU A 356 9.21 2.01 2.79
C LEU A 356 8.48 0.90 3.53
N TYR A 357 8.39 0.95 4.87
CA TYR A 357 7.58 -0.01 5.61
C TYR A 357 6.12 -0.03 5.15
N SER A 358 5.46 1.14 5.13
CA SER A 358 4.02 1.24 4.84
C SER A 358 3.66 0.87 3.39
N ARG A 359 4.53 1.15 2.42
CA ARG A 359 4.26 0.94 0.99
C ARG A 359 4.87 -0.34 0.43
N TYR A 360 6.09 -0.68 0.86
CA TYR A 360 6.83 -1.81 0.32
C TYR A 360 6.68 -3.05 1.21
N VAL A 361 7.03 -2.98 2.50
CA VAL A 361 7.02 -4.16 3.39
C VAL A 361 5.62 -4.73 3.55
N LEU A 362 4.62 -3.90 3.87
CA LEU A 362 3.23 -4.35 3.98
C LEU A 362 2.66 -4.93 2.67
N SER A 363 3.16 -4.48 1.51
CA SER A 363 2.76 -5.06 0.22
C SER A 363 3.29 -6.48 0.04
N LYS A 364 4.55 -6.73 0.44
CA LYS A 364 5.17 -8.07 0.40
C LYS A 364 4.48 -9.04 1.36
N LEU A 365 4.03 -8.56 2.52
CA LEU A 365 3.27 -9.34 3.48
C LEU A 365 1.82 -9.65 3.06
N SER A 366 1.24 -8.84 2.17
CA SER A 366 -0.20 -8.90 1.89
C SER A 366 -0.65 -10.28 1.42
N TRP A 367 0.13 -10.92 0.54
CA TRP A 367 -0.16 -12.26 0.05
C TRP A 367 -0.17 -13.30 1.18
N HIS A 368 0.91 -13.31 1.98
CA HIS A 368 1.06 -14.21 3.12
C HIS A 368 -0.08 -14.07 4.13
N PHE A 369 -0.45 -12.83 4.45
CA PHE A 369 -1.56 -12.52 5.34
C PHE A 369 -2.93 -12.88 4.78
N THR A 370 -3.08 -12.96 3.46
CA THR A 370 -4.34 -13.37 2.84
C THR A 370 -4.48 -14.90 2.84
N VAL A 371 -3.44 -15.65 2.46
CA VAL A 371 -3.61 -17.10 2.21
C VAL A 371 -3.25 -18.00 3.37
N ALA A 372 -2.40 -17.56 4.31
CA ALA A 372 -1.98 -18.43 5.41
C ALA A 372 -3.02 -18.47 6.53
N THR A 373 -3.13 -19.63 7.19
CA THR A 373 -3.92 -19.75 8.43
C THR A 373 -3.03 -19.35 9.60
N ILE A 374 -2.99 -18.04 9.88
CA ILE A 374 -2.30 -17.42 11.01
C ILE A 374 -3.29 -16.62 11.85
N SER A 375 -3.06 -16.53 13.16
CA SER A 375 -3.93 -15.74 14.05
C SER A 375 -3.47 -14.28 14.12
N LYS A 376 -4.42 -13.36 14.39
CA LYS A 376 -4.07 -11.96 14.66
C LYS A 376 -3.09 -11.83 15.83
N THR A 377 -3.26 -12.63 16.88
CA THR A 377 -2.38 -12.66 18.05
C THR A 377 -0.94 -12.97 17.64
N TRP A 378 -0.75 -14.00 16.82
CA TRP A 378 0.57 -14.35 16.31
C TRP A 378 1.22 -13.20 15.52
N VAL A 379 0.44 -12.50 14.68
CA VAL A 379 0.94 -11.33 13.93
C VAL A 379 1.35 -10.20 14.86
N VAL A 380 0.60 -9.96 15.94
CA VAL A 380 0.95 -8.92 16.92
C VAL A 380 2.25 -9.28 17.65
N GLU A 381 2.36 -10.52 18.14
CA GLU A 381 3.50 -10.98 18.93
C GLU A 381 4.80 -11.07 18.12
N ASN A 382 4.72 -11.53 16.88
CA ASN A 382 5.91 -11.84 16.08
C ASN A 382 6.25 -10.74 15.07
N ILE A 383 5.25 -10.11 14.45
CA ILE A 383 5.47 -9.14 13.37
C ILE A 383 5.39 -7.71 13.89
N ASP A 384 4.29 -7.31 14.55
CA ASP A 384 4.18 -5.94 15.08
C ASP A 384 5.26 -5.67 16.14
N SER A 385 5.58 -6.65 17.00
CA SER A 385 6.66 -6.51 17.98
C SER A 385 8.01 -6.19 17.32
N SER A 386 8.40 -6.96 16.30
CA SER A 386 9.64 -6.74 15.53
C SER A 386 9.62 -5.38 14.82
N VAL A 387 8.54 -5.07 14.09
CA VAL A 387 8.39 -3.80 13.36
C VAL A 387 8.43 -2.59 14.31
N ASN A 388 7.75 -2.68 15.45
CA ASN A 388 7.68 -1.60 16.43
C ASN A 388 9.06 -1.29 17.02
N LYS A 389 9.95 -2.28 17.18
CA LYS A 389 11.35 -2.07 17.59
C LYS A 389 12.07 -1.12 16.62
N TYR A 390 11.95 -1.36 15.31
CA TYR A 390 12.56 -0.51 14.29
C TYR A 390 11.92 0.87 14.22
N ILE A 391 10.58 0.97 14.25
CA ILE A 391 9.88 2.27 14.22
C ILE A 391 10.31 3.13 15.42
N ARG A 392 10.39 2.53 16.62
CA ARG A 392 10.88 3.21 17.83
C ARG A 392 12.31 3.70 17.67
N LYS A 393 13.21 2.85 17.14
CA LYS A 393 14.60 3.20 16.85
C LYS A 393 14.70 4.39 15.88
N TRP A 394 13.96 4.35 14.77
CA TRP A 394 14.02 5.40 13.75
C TRP A 394 13.48 6.75 14.24
N LEU A 395 12.44 6.72 15.07
CA LEU A 395 11.78 7.90 15.64
C LEU A 395 12.34 8.34 16.99
N GLU A 396 13.32 7.62 17.55
CA GLU A 396 13.88 7.83 18.89
C GLU A 396 12.81 7.85 20.01
N VAL A 397 11.76 7.04 19.85
CA VAL A 397 10.70 6.88 20.85
C VAL A 397 11.14 5.81 21.86
N PRO A 398 11.11 6.09 23.18
CA PRO A 398 11.53 5.12 24.19
C PRO A 398 10.63 3.87 24.17
N ILE A 399 11.12 2.74 24.68
CA ILE A 399 10.38 1.47 24.73
C ILE A 399 9.05 1.62 25.49
N SER A 400 9.06 2.38 26.58
CA SER A 400 7.87 2.72 27.38
C SER A 400 6.91 3.71 26.72
N GLY A 401 7.31 4.36 25.63
CA GLY A 401 6.48 5.29 24.88
C GLY A 401 5.36 4.59 24.10
N THR A 402 4.28 5.30 23.80
CA THR A 402 3.23 4.80 22.91
C THR A 402 3.56 5.09 21.44
N LEU A 403 3.17 4.19 20.54
CA LEU A 403 3.15 4.45 19.08
C LEU A 403 1.75 4.86 18.58
N SER A 404 0.73 4.92 19.46
CA SER A 404 -0.65 5.25 19.05
C SER A 404 -0.76 6.58 18.32
N ASN A 405 -0.01 7.61 18.73
CA ASN A 405 0.04 8.90 18.03
C ASN A 405 0.59 8.76 16.60
N VAL A 406 1.58 7.89 16.40
CA VAL A 406 2.22 7.66 15.10
C VAL A 406 1.25 6.98 14.11
N PHE A 407 0.35 6.14 14.62
CA PHE A 407 -0.66 5.44 13.82
C PHE A 407 -1.86 6.30 13.39
N LEU A 408 -2.01 7.51 13.94
CA LEU A 408 -3.05 8.44 13.51
C LEU A 408 -2.79 8.98 12.09
N THR A 409 -3.82 9.52 11.47
CA THR A 409 -3.72 10.16 10.16
C THR A 409 -2.92 11.47 10.23
N HIS A 410 -2.44 11.95 9.08
CA HIS A 410 -1.68 13.22 9.00
C HIS A 410 -2.47 14.42 9.52
N ASN A 411 -3.78 14.49 9.27
CA ASN A 411 -4.65 15.57 9.76
C ASN A 411 -4.86 15.54 11.28
N LYS A 412 -4.44 14.45 11.92
CA LYS A 412 -4.48 14.22 13.37
C LYS A 412 -3.07 14.14 13.96
N PHE A 413 -2.09 14.75 13.30
CA PHE A 413 -0.68 14.86 13.72
C PHE A 413 0.07 13.52 13.80
N GLY A 414 -0.48 12.45 13.23
CA GLY A 414 0.20 11.17 13.09
C GLY A 414 0.98 11.04 11.79
N LEU A 415 1.62 9.88 11.61
CA LEU A 415 2.39 9.54 10.41
C LEU A 415 1.63 8.60 9.46
N ASN A 416 0.37 8.31 9.76
CA ASN A 416 -0.52 7.44 8.98
C ASN A 416 0.08 6.05 8.73
N ILE A 417 0.75 5.51 9.75
CA ILE A 417 1.37 4.17 9.70
C ILE A 417 0.34 3.13 10.10
N LEU A 418 0.28 2.04 9.33
CA LEU A 418 -0.57 0.90 9.62
C LEU A 418 0.24 -0.21 10.33
N PRO A 419 -0.18 -0.69 11.50
CA PRO A 419 0.37 -1.93 12.06
C PRO A 419 0.13 -3.13 11.12
N ALA A 420 1.05 -4.08 11.12
CA ALA A 420 0.93 -5.29 10.30
C ALA A 420 -0.30 -6.11 10.70
N SER A 421 -0.69 -6.11 11.99
CA SER A 421 -1.93 -6.75 12.45
C SER A 421 -3.21 -6.14 11.85
N VAL A 422 -3.23 -4.82 11.60
CA VAL A 422 -4.39 -4.18 10.95
C VAL A 422 -4.37 -4.48 9.45
N LYS A 423 -3.19 -4.50 8.83
CA LYS A 423 -3.03 -4.96 7.44
C LYS A 423 -3.49 -6.42 7.27
N PHE A 424 -3.20 -7.27 8.24
CA PHE A 424 -3.67 -8.66 8.29
C PHE A 424 -5.21 -8.72 8.31
N ILE A 425 -5.88 -7.92 9.15
CA ILE A 425 -7.36 -7.83 9.15
C ILE A 425 -7.88 -7.41 7.78
N GLN A 426 -7.27 -6.40 7.14
CA GLN A 426 -7.67 -6.01 5.77
C GLN A 426 -7.53 -7.17 4.78
N CYS A 427 -6.43 -7.92 4.84
CA CYS A 427 -6.19 -9.08 3.98
C CYS A 427 -7.22 -10.21 4.21
N GLN A 428 -7.58 -10.46 5.47
CA GLN A 428 -8.62 -11.44 5.81
C GLN A 428 -10.02 -10.98 5.38
N THR A 429 -10.38 -9.70 5.56
CA THR A 429 -11.63 -9.14 5.03
C THR A 429 -11.69 -9.25 3.50
N VAL A 430 -10.57 -9.02 2.79
CA VAL A 430 -10.51 -9.22 1.33
C VAL A 430 -10.76 -10.68 0.94
N LEU A 431 -10.10 -11.63 1.63
CA LEU A 431 -10.34 -13.06 1.40
C LEU A 431 -11.81 -13.40 1.62
N ARG A 432 -12.36 -13.03 2.78
CA ARG A 432 -13.75 -13.34 3.14
C ARG A 432 -14.75 -12.75 2.16
N ASN A 433 -14.58 -11.50 1.73
CA ASN A 433 -15.43 -10.88 0.72
C ASN A 433 -15.32 -11.58 -0.64
N ALA A 434 -14.12 -12.00 -1.04
CA ALA A 434 -13.94 -12.77 -2.27
C ALA A 434 -14.68 -14.11 -2.22
N LEU A 435 -14.62 -14.83 -1.09
CA LEU A 435 -15.36 -16.09 -0.92
C LEU A 435 -16.89 -15.87 -0.89
N LYS A 436 -17.34 -14.80 -0.22
CA LYS A 436 -18.77 -14.43 -0.11
C LYS A 436 -19.39 -14.08 -1.46
N THR A 437 -18.66 -13.34 -2.29
CA THR A 437 -19.14 -12.79 -3.58
C THR A 437 -18.80 -13.69 -4.78
N SER A 438 -18.13 -14.82 -4.55
CA SER A 438 -17.80 -15.77 -5.60
C SER A 438 -19.05 -16.30 -6.29
N PRO A 439 -19.08 -16.37 -7.64
CA PRO A 439 -20.18 -16.98 -8.39
C PRO A 439 -20.19 -18.51 -8.31
N ASN A 440 -19.12 -19.12 -7.79
CA ASN A 440 -19.02 -20.57 -7.60
C ASN A 440 -19.67 -21.00 -6.27
N ASP A 441 -20.75 -21.78 -6.36
CA ASP A 441 -21.52 -22.27 -5.20
C ASP A 441 -20.65 -23.00 -4.17
N SER A 442 -19.66 -23.77 -4.63
CA SER A 442 -18.77 -24.51 -3.73
C SER A 442 -17.89 -23.62 -2.86
N ILE A 443 -17.60 -22.42 -3.35
CA ILE A 443 -16.86 -21.40 -2.63
C ILE A 443 -17.79 -20.60 -1.70
N ASN A 444 -19.03 -20.35 -2.12
CA ASN A 444 -20.03 -19.72 -1.25
C ASN A 444 -20.36 -20.61 -0.03
N GLU A 445 -20.52 -21.92 -0.24
CA GLU A 445 -20.69 -22.90 0.83
C GLU A 445 -19.45 -23.05 1.72
N LEU A 446 -18.25 -22.90 1.15
CA LEU A 446 -17.03 -22.75 1.96
C LEU A 446 -17.13 -21.54 2.89
N TRP A 447 -17.53 -20.38 2.37
CA TRP A 447 -17.69 -19.16 3.17
C TRP A 447 -18.70 -19.37 4.32
N LYS A 448 -19.87 -19.93 4.02
CA LYS A 448 -20.93 -20.27 5.01
C LYS A 448 -20.43 -21.25 6.07
N SER A 449 -19.85 -22.38 5.65
CA SER A 449 -19.41 -23.45 6.55
C SER A 449 -18.19 -23.08 7.41
N THR A 450 -17.52 -21.96 7.09
CA THR A 450 -16.40 -21.42 7.88
C THR A 450 -16.76 -20.16 8.65
N ASN A 451 -18.05 -19.82 8.77
CA ASN A 451 -18.52 -18.67 9.55
C ASN A 451 -18.49 -18.94 11.07
N ASN A 452 -17.28 -19.06 11.63
CA ASN A 452 -17.01 -19.26 13.05
C ASN A 452 -16.69 -17.93 13.76
N HIS A 453 -16.58 -17.94 15.09
CA HIS A 453 -16.26 -16.74 15.89
C HIS A 453 -15.06 -15.92 15.37
N THR A 454 -14.03 -16.57 14.83
CA THR A 454 -12.87 -15.88 14.25
C THR A 454 -13.19 -15.17 12.94
N ASN A 455 -13.95 -15.78 12.04
CA ASN A 455 -14.27 -15.22 10.73
C ASN A 455 -15.40 -14.19 10.78
N ILE A 456 -16.32 -14.30 11.75
CA ILE A 456 -17.39 -13.31 12.00
C ILE A 456 -16.81 -11.90 12.17
N GLN A 457 -15.66 -11.77 12.85
CA GLN A 457 -14.98 -10.49 12.99
C GLN A 457 -14.56 -9.87 11.64
N TYR A 458 -14.18 -10.69 10.67
CA TYR A 458 -13.74 -10.20 9.37
C TYR A 458 -14.92 -9.96 8.43
N ASP A 459 -15.95 -10.81 8.53
CA ASP A 459 -17.22 -10.70 7.80
C ASP A 459 -18.06 -9.49 8.25
N SER A 460 -17.83 -8.96 9.46
CA SER A 460 -18.51 -7.74 9.94
C SER A 460 -18.07 -6.47 9.22
N TYR A 461 -16.96 -6.50 8.47
CA TYR A 461 -16.46 -5.36 7.71
C TYR A 461 -16.85 -5.46 6.24
N ASN A 462 -17.53 -4.44 5.73
CA ASN A 462 -17.90 -4.39 4.30
C ASN A 462 -16.71 -4.04 3.41
N SER A 463 -15.72 -3.31 3.94
CA SER A 463 -14.55 -2.90 3.17
C SER A 463 -13.28 -2.69 4.01
N THR A 464 -12.12 -2.70 3.35
CA THR A 464 -10.84 -2.36 3.98
C THR A 464 -10.75 -0.92 4.47
N LYS A 465 -11.59 -0.01 3.93
CA LYS A 465 -11.73 1.38 4.41
C LYS A 465 -12.44 1.43 5.77
N GLU A 466 -13.43 0.57 5.98
CA GLU A 466 -14.14 0.45 7.25
C GLU A 466 -13.21 -0.04 8.37
N VAL A 467 -12.38 -1.06 8.07
CA VAL A 467 -11.32 -1.54 8.98
C VAL A 467 -10.42 -0.38 9.44
N LEU A 468 -9.98 0.49 8.50
CA LEU A 468 -9.14 1.65 8.83
C LEU A 468 -9.88 2.68 9.68
N LYS A 469 -11.14 2.98 9.34
CA LYS A 469 -11.96 3.93 10.10
C LYS A 469 -12.13 3.46 11.55
N THR A 470 -12.47 2.18 11.76
CA THR A 470 -12.60 1.59 13.09
C THR A 470 -11.27 1.61 13.84
N PHE A 471 -10.16 1.27 13.18
CA PHE A 471 -8.83 1.31 13.79
C PHE A 471 -8.42 2.71 14.25
N HIS A 472 -8.58 3.73 13.39
CA HIS A 472 -8.24 5.11 13.75
C HIS A 472 -9.11 5.61 14.91
N SER A 473 -10.41 5.32 14.89
CA SER A 473 -11.31 5.65 16.02
C SER A 473 -10.84 5.00 17.34
N GLN A 474 -10.42 3.73 17.30
CA GLN A 474 -9.85 3.04 18.46
C GLN A 474 -8.55 3.69 18.95
N GLN A 475 -7.66 4.13 18.06
CA GLN A 475 -6.43 4.82 18.46
C GLN A 475 -6.72 6.20 19.08
N GLU A 476 -7.67 6.96 18.53
CA GLU A 476 -8.09 8.24 19.11
C GLU A 476 -8.70 8.04 20.51
N ASN A 477 -9.57 7.04 20.67
CA ASN A 477 -10.14 6.68 21.96
C ASN A 477 -9.06 6.29 22.98
N LYS A 478 -8.09 5.48 22.56
CA LYS A 478 -6.97 5.05 23.40
C LYS A 478 -6.13 6.23 23.89
N LEU A 479 -5.86 7.20 23.02
CA LEU A 479 -5.08 8.38 23.38
C LEU A 479 -5.83 9.29 24.37
N ARG A 480 -7.12 9.50 24.16
CA ARG A 480 -7.95 10.35 25.05
C ARG A 480 -8.17 9.72 26.42
N ASN A 481 -8.57 8.44 26.43
CA ASN A 481 -9.13 7.83 27.63
C ASN A 481 -8.15 6.93 28.40
N HIS A 482 -7.12 6.39 27.73
CA HIS A 482 -6.18 5.45 28.36
C HIS A 482 -4.74 5.96 28.45
N LEU A 483 -4.38 7.05 27.77
CA LEU A 483 -3.01 7.59 27.71
C LEU A 483 -2.96 9.08 28.03
N LYS A 484 -3.48 9.51 29.18
CA LYS A 484 -3.62 10.93 29.57
C LYS A 484 -2.34 11.77 29.37
N CYS A 485 -1.16 11.23 29.71
CA CYS A 485 0.11 11.96 29.55
C CYS A 485 0.55 12.11 28.09
N GLN A 486 0.51 11.02 27.31
CA GLN A 486 0.97 10.99 25.92
C GLN A 486 -0.10 11.48 24.92
N GLY A 487 -1.36 11.50 25.33
CA GLY A 487 -2.50 12.01 24.57
C GLY A 487 -2.79 13.51 24.80
N SER A 488 -2.11 14.14 25.77
CA SER A 488 -2.36 15.55 26.14
C SER A 488 -2.20 16.52 24.97
N PHE A 489 -1.14 16.36 24.15
CA PHE A 489 -0.98 17.17 22.94
C PHE A 489 -2.16 17.00 21.98
N PHE A 490 -2.53 15.76 21.69
CA PHE A 490 -3.64 15.45 20.79
C PHE A 490 -4.96 16.05 21.30
N GLU A 491 -5.22 15.98 22.60
CA GLU A 491 -6.43 16.54 23.21
C GLU A 491 -6.48 18.06 23.11
N ASN A 492 -5.40 18.74 23.51
CA ASN A 492 -5.31 20.20 23.48
C ASN A 492 -5.43 20.74 22.05
N VAL A 493 -4.69 20.13 21.12
CA VAL A 493 -4.68 20.57 19.72
C VAL A 493 -5.99 20.24 18.99
N SER A 494 -6.69 19.16 19.37
CA SER A 494 -8.03 18.87 18.84
C SER A 494 -9.06 19.95 19.20
N LYS A 495 -8.91 20.60 20.38
CA LYS A 495 -9.78 21.70 20.79
C LYS A 495 -9.41 23.01 20.08
N PHE A 496 -8.13 23.17 19.75
CA PHE A 496 -7.51 24.41 19.28
C PHE A 496 -7.36 24.56 17.76
N SER A 497 -7.10 23.49 16.99
CA SER A 497 -6.77 23.57 15.56
C SER A 497 -7.93 23.20 14.62
N LEU A 498 -7.85 23.64 13.35
CA LEU A 498 -8.71 23.19 12.25
C LEU A 498 -8.05 22.08 11.44
N SER A 499 -8.84 21.11 10.99
CA SER A 499 -8.34 19.93 10.27
C SER A 499 -7.62 20.23 8.96
N GLN A 500 -7.98 21.31 8.26
CA GLN A 500 -7.40 21.68 6.95
C GLN A 500 -5.93 22.12 7.05
N LEU A 501 -5.56 22.87 8.09
CA LEU A 501 -4.18 23.36 8.28
C LEU A 501 -3.23 22.26 8.80
N ASN A 502 -3.78 21.24 9.47
CA ASN A 502 -3.00 20.12 10.01
C ASN A 502 -2.27 19.33 8.90
N ALA A 503 -2.85 19.27 7.70
CA ALA A 503 -2.20 18.66 6.54
C ALA A 503 -0.92 19.42 6.14
N ILE A 504 -0.99 20.76 6.09
CA ILE A 504 0.15 21.63 5.76
C ILE A 504 1.23 21.48 6.84
N TRP A 505 0.83 21.44 8.11
CA TRP A 505 1.72 21.18 9.23
C TRP A 505 2.47 19.85 9.09
N SER A 506 1.75 18.76 8.83
CA SER A 506 2.34 17.43 8.69
C SER A 506 3.35 17.38 7.53
N VAL A 507 3.01 18.01 6.39
CA VAL A 507 3.94 18.12 5.25
C VAL A 507 5.19 18.92 5.63
N SER A 508 5.03 20.05 6.33
CA SER A 508 6.13 20.94 6.73
C SER A 508 7.09 20.26 7.69
N GLN A 509 6.55 19.66 8.75
CA GLN A 509 7.31 18.91 9.75
C GLN A 509 8.12 17.79 9.09
N SER A 510 7.54 17.12 8.10
CA SER A 510 8.16 15.98 7.43
C SER A 510 9.34 16.32 6.52
N LYS A 511 9.55 17.60 6.21
CA LYS A 511 10.69 18.12 5.43
C LYS A 511 11.86 18.58 6.31
N LEU A 512 11.67 18.63 7.64
CA LEU A 512 12.70 19.06 8.57
C LEU A 512 13.82 18.02 8.68
N PRO A 513 15.05 18.42 9.05
CA PRO A 513 16.14 17.49 9.31
C PRO A 513 15.79 16.45 10.38
N LYS A 514 16.44 15.28 10.32
CA LYS A 514 16.19 14.11 11.18
C LYS A 514 16.00 14.48 12.66
N ASN A 515 16.94 15.23 13.23
CA ASN A 515 16.94 15.54 14.67
C ASN A 515 15.71 16.36 15.08
N ILE A 516 15.29 17.28 14.21
CA ILE A 516 14.13 18.15 14.45
C ILE A 516 12.84 17.37 14.21
N PHE A 517 12.79 16.55 13.16
CA PHE A 517 11.67 15.63 12.91
C PHE A 517 11.45 14.69 14.11
N ASN A 518 12.50 14.02 14.59
CA ASN A 518 12.40 13.13 15.76
C ASN A 518 12.04 13.90 17.03
N PHE A 519 12.58 15.10 17.23
CA PHE A 519 12.19 15.99 18.32
C PHE A 519 10.67 16.24 18.34
N THR A 520 10.06 16.58 17.19
CA THR A 520 8.61 16.83 17.15
C THR A 520 7.78 15.60 17.51
N ILE A 521 8.18 14.40 17.07
CA ILE A 521 7.47 13.16 17.39
C ILE A 521 7.57 12.87 18.89
N ARG A 522 8.74 13.08 19.48
CA ARG A 522 8.96 12.90 20.92
C ARG A 522 8.26 13.96 21.76
N TYR A 523 8.18 15.20 21.27
CA TYR A 523 7.39 16.28 21.86
C TYR A 523 5.92 15.88 21.94
N ILE A 524 5.33 15.45 20.81
CA ILE A 524 3.91 15.03 20.74
C ILE A 524 3.63 13.90 21.73
N ASN A 525 4.56 12.94 21.84
CA ASN A 525 4.44 11.82 22.78
C ASN A 525 4.79 12.17 24.24
N ASN A 526 5.23 13.39 24.54
CA ASN A 526 5.76 13.80 25.84
C ASN A 526 6.88 12.87 26.35
N THR A 527 7.82 12.54 25.48
CA THR A 527 8.95 11.61 25.72
C THR A 527 10.32 12.29 25.54
N LEU A 528 10.34 13.63 25.57
CA LEU A 528 11.57 14.40 25.61
C LEU A 528 12.24 14.33 26.99
N PRO A 529 13.57 14.38 27.09
CA PRO A 529 14.32 14.22 28.33
C PRO A 529 14.34 15.52 29.14
N THR A 530 13.17 15.96 29.62
CA THR A 530 13.08 17.00 30.65
C THR A 530 13.44 16.42 32.01
N ARG A 531 13.87 17.22 32.99
CA ARG A 531 14.21 16.66 34.32
C ARG A 531 13.04 15.91 34.96
N LYS A 532 11.79 16.35 34.77
CA LYS A 532 10.61 15.59 35.21
C LYS A 532 10.52 14.19 34.59
N ASN A 533 10.80 14.06 33.29
CA ASN A 533 10.83 12.75 32.62
C ASN A 533 12.06 11.93 33.01
N LEU A 534 13.24 12.55 33.13
CA LEU A 534 14.47 11.88 33.56
C LEU A 534 14.35 11.33 34.99
N SER A 535 13.75 12.10 35.90
CA SER A 535 13.44 11.65 37.27
C SER A 535 12.45 10.48 37.27
N ARG A 536 11.38 10.56 36.47
CA ARG A 536 10.45 9.44 36.27
C ARG A 536 11.14 8.19 35.71
N TRP A 537 12.19 8.34 34.91
CA TRP A 537 12.98 7.24 34.36
C TRP A 537 14.09 6.76 35.29
N GLY A 538 14.23 7.33 36.49
CA GLY A 538 15.28 6.98 37.45
C GLY A 538 16.69 7.45 37.05
N ILE A 539 16.81 8.37 36.09
CA ILE A 539 18.10 8.88 35.59
C ILE A 539 18.54 10.12 36.38
N SER A 540 17.60 10.92 36.88
CA SER A 540 17.87 12.15 37.64
C SER A 540 17.27 12.07 39.04
N SER A 541 18.01 12.54 40.05
CA SER A 541 17.53 12.62 41.43
C SER A 541 16.53 13.77 41.65
N SER A 542 16.59 14.83 40.84
CA SER A 542 15.67 15.97 40.90
C SER A 542 14.85 16.12 39.61
N SER A 543 13.59 16.56 39.77
CA SER A 543 12.70 16.94 38.67
C SER A 543 12.77 18.42 38.30
N ASP A 544 13.55 19.22 39.03
CA ASP A 544 13.37 20.67 39.08
C ASP A 544 14.34 21.38 38.16
N CYS A 545 13.89 22.49 37.58
CA CYS A 545 14.68 23.34 36.69
C CYS A 545 15.94 23.84 37.41
N SER A 546 17.08 23.80 36.71
CA SER A 546 18.37 24.23 37.24
C SER A 546 18.43 25.70 37.65
N PHE A 547 17.53 26.53 37.11
CA PHE A 547 17.56 27.99 37.27
C PHE A 547 16.45 28.48 38.22
N CYS A 548 15.20 28.12 37.97
CA CYS A 548 14.06 28.63 38.75
C CYS A 548 13.53 27.65 39.81
N LEU A 549 14.13 26.45 39.94
CA LEU A 549 13.79 25.44 40.95
C LEU A 549 12.34 24.92 40.94
N HIS A 550 11.57 25.18 39.88
CA HIS A 550 10.25 24.59 39.68
C HIS A 550 10.33 23.30 38.85
N PRO A 551 9.36 22.36 38.96
CA PRO A 551 9.37 21.11 38.20
C PRO A 551 9.49 21.32 36.67
N GLU A 552 10.57 20.80 36.08
CA GLU A 552 10.90 20.96 34.67
C GLU A 552 10.09 19.97 33.80
N SER A 553 8.83 20.33 33.57
CA SER A 553 7.96 19.68 32.58
C SER A 553 8.24 20.16 31.15
N LEU A 554 7.64 19.51 30.15
CA LEU A 554 7.74 19.96 28.76
C LEU A 554 7.22 21.40 28.59
N LEU A 555 6.02 21.69 29.13
CA LEU A 555 5.45 23.04 29.16
C LEU A 555 6.42 24.05 29.79
N HIS A 556 7.02 23.67 30.92
CA HIS A 556 7.97 24.54 31.63
C HIS A 556 9.14 24.96 30.73
N VAL A 557 9.80 23.99 30.08
CA VAL A 557 10.97 24.25 29.24
C VAL A 557 10.64 25.11 28.02
N VAL A 558 9.48 24.89 27.39
CA VAL A 558 9.20 25.49 26.07
C VAL A 558 8.31 26.73 26.13
N ALA A 559 7.65 27.01 27.25
CA ALA A 559 6.79 28.20 27.38
C ALA A 559 6.47 28.67 28.81
N GLY A 560 6.94 27.99 29.86
CA GLY A 560 6.43 28.20 31.23
C GLY A 560 7.46 28.64 32.27
N CYS A 561 8.76 28.62 31.96
CA CYS A 561 9.79 29.04 32.89
C CYS A 561 9.95 30.56 32.88
N GLN A 562 9.78 31.22 34.04
CA GLN A 562 9.98 32.67 34.16
C GLN A 562 11.41 33.09 33.80
N HIS A 563 12.41 32.27 34.14
CA HIS A 563 13.81 32.51 33.78
C HIS A 563 14.08 32.38 32.26
N TYR A 564 13.21 31.71 31.50
CA TYR A 564 13.39 31.54 30.04
C TYR A 564 12.59 32.55 29.22
N LEU A 565 12.07 33.62 29.82
CA LEU A 565 11.20 34.58 29.13
C LEU A 565 11.85 35.12 27.84
N GLU A 566 13.11 35.53 27.91
CA GLU A 566 13.89 36.01 26.74
C GLU A 566 13.99 34.97 25.62
N ARG A 567 13.99 33.67 25.96
CA ARG A 567 14.05 32.59 24.96
C ARG A 567 12.72 32.46 24.23
N PHE A 568 11.61 32.66 24.94
CA PHE A 568 10.27 32.63 24.36
C PHE A 568 10.03 33.87 23.50
N THR A 569 10.50 35.04 23.95
CA THR A 569 10.54 36.28 23.16
C THR A 569 11.37 36.09 21.90
N TRP A 570 12.59 35.51 21.99
CA TRP A 570 13.39 35.23 20.82
C TRP A 570 12.69 34.33 19.77
N ARG A 571 11.98 33.27 20.21
CA ARG A 571 11.18 32.45 19.28
C ARG A 571 10.06 33.25 18.62
N HIS A 572 9.39 34.09 19.39
CA HIS A 572 8.34 34.99 18.90
C HIS A 572 8.91 35.92 17.83
N ASP A 573 10.02 36.58 18.15
CA ASP A 573 10.69 37.57 17.30
C ASP A 573 11.25 36.94 16.02
N CYS A 574 11.67 35.68 16.05
CA CYS A 574 12.04 34.96 14.83
C CYS A 574 10.88 34.89 13.82
N ILE A 575 9.65 34.67 14.29
CA ILE A 575 8.46 34.62 13.42
C ILE A 575 8.05 36.03 13.02
N LEU A 576 8.08 36.98 13.96
CA LEU A 576 7.73 38.37 13.70
C LEU A 576 8.67 39.00 12.67
N ASN A 577 9.98 38.74 12.75
CA ASN A 577 10.98 39.20 11.79
C ASN A 577 10.76 38.60 10.39
N PHE A 578 10.36 37.32 10.30
CA PHE A 578 9.98 36.72 9.02
C PHE A 578 8.77 37.41 8.41
N LEU A 579 7.73 37.69 9.20
CA LEU A 579 6.54 38.41 8.74
C LEU A 579 6.90 39.83 8.30
N ALA A 580 7.69 40.54 9.10
CA ALA A 580 8.15 41.90 8.81
C ALA A 580 8.86 41.97 7.46
N LYS A 581 9.86 41.10 7.24
CA LYS A 581 10.58 41.02 5.95
C LYS A 581 9.67 40.64 4.79
N THR A 582 8.71 39.75 5.01
CA THR A 582 7.74 39.35 3.98
C THR A 582 6.88 40.53 3.56
N PHE A 583 6.32 41.29 4.50
CA PHE A 583 5.46 42.43 4.19
C PHE A 583 6.24 43.65 3.70
N GLN A 584 7.47 43.86 4.18
CA GLN A 584 8.35 44.92 3.67
C GLN A 584 8.70 44.72 2.18
N SER A 585 8.69 43.47 1.69
CA SER A 585 8.92 43.17 0.27
C SER A 585 7.72 43.44 -0.64
N LEU A 586 6.54 43.73 -0.07
CA LEU A 586 5.36 44.11 -0.84
C LEU A 586 5.42 45.61 -1.15
N ASN A 587 5.40 45.95 -2.42
CA ASN A 587 5.18 47.34 -2.84
C ASN A 587 3.77 47.77 -2.36
N GLU A 588 3.63 49.00 -1.87
CA GLU A 588 2.34 49.62 -1.45
C GLU A 588 1.85 49.35 -0.02
N CYS A 589 2.70 48.83 0.89
CA CYS A 589 2.37 48.71 2.32
C CYS A 589 3.31 49.56 3.20
N LYS A 590 2.76 50.30 4.18
CA LYS A 590 3.54 50.88 5.28
C LYS A 590 3.49 49.95 6.49
N LEU A 591 4.65 49.69 7.08
CA LEU A 591 4.86 48.67 8.11
C LEU A 591 5.33 49.30 9.43
N HIS A 592 4.70 48.93 10.54
CA HIS A 592 5.20 49.20 11.89
C HIS A 592 5.30 47.87 12.63
N VAL A 593 6.42 47.60 13.29
CA VAL A 593 6.72 46.28 13.87
C VAL A 593 7.31 46.46 15.25
N ASP A 594 6.87 45.65 16.21
CA ASP A 594 7.47 45.62 17.54
C ASP A 594 8.79 44.83 17.55
N LEU A 595 9.78 45.30 16.77
CA LEU A 595 11.12 44.75 16.68
C LEU A 595 12.17 45.87 16.52
N PRO A 596 13.40 45.66 17.02
CA PRO A 596 14.50 46.58 16.77
C PRO A 596 14.72 46.79 15.26
N GLY A 597 14.86 48.05 14.83
CA GLY A 597 15.10 48.42 13.43
C GLY A 597 13.85 48.73 12.60
N PHE A 598 12.65 48.67 13.19
CA PHE A 598 11.39 49.07 12.56
C PHE A 598 10.72 50.24 13.31
N GLU A 599 9.83 50.98 12.64
CA GLU A 599 8.98 51.98 13.32
C GLU A 599 8.03 51.27 14.28
N SER A 600 7.93 51.79 15.51
CA SER A 600 7.10 51.17 16.56
C SER A 600 5.61 51.29 16.24
N PRO A 601 4.80 50.23 16.46
CA PRO A 601 3.34 50.28 16.36
C PRO A 601 2.68 51.35 17.24
N SER A 602 3.28 51.67 18.39
CA SER A 602 2.78 52.67 19.35
C SER A 602 2.63 54.07 18.75
N ILE A 603 3.31 54.37 17.63
CA ILE A 603 3.13 55.63 16.89
C ILE A 603 1.68 55.81 16.43
N ILE A 604 0.99 54.72 16.09
CA ILE A 604 -0.40 54.75 15.64
C ILE A 604 -1.36 54.41 16.77
N THR A 605 -0.97 53.50 17.68
CA THR A 605 -1.89 52.90 18.66
C THR A 605 -1.77 53.46 20.07
N GLY A 606 -0.83 54.39 20.30
CA GLY A 606 -0.47 54.89 21.63
C GLY A 606 0.33 53.88 22.45
N ASP A 607 0.90 54.34 23.57
CA ASP A 607 1.75 53.49 24.42
C ASP A 607 0.96 52.44 25.22
N GLU A 608 -0.35 52.64 25.40
CA GLU A 608 -1.23 51.67 26.08
C GLU A 608 -1.41 50.37 25.28
N TYR A 609 -1.32 50.47 23.95
CA TYR A 609 -1.51 49.34 23.04
C TYR A 609 -0.27 49.17 22.17
N ARG A 610 0.39 48.01 22.32
CA ARG A 610 1.57 47.64 21.55
C ARG A 610 1.31 46.32 20.83
N PRO A 611 0.57 46.34 19.69
CA PRO A 611 0.42 45.15 18.86
C PRO A 611 1.76 44.80 18.21
N ASP A 612 1.95 43.52 17.85
CA ASP A 612 3.24 43.06 17.32
C ASP A 612 3.56 43.62 15.92
N LEU A 613 2.52 43.85 15.10
CA LEU A 613 2.67 44.27 13.71
C LEU A 613 1.46 45.06 13.21
N LEU A 614 1.70 46.19 12.54
CA LEU A 614 0.71 46.95 11.80
C LEU A 614 1.09 46.98 10.31
N VAL A 615 0.12 46.66 9.46
CA VAL A 615 0.26 46.78 8.00
C VAL A 615 -0.82 47.73 7.51
N SER A 616 -0.44 48.87 6.93
CA SER A 616 -1.38 49.77 6.27
C SER A 616 -1.16 49.81 4.77
N THR A 617 -2.25 49.83 3.99
CA THR A 617 -2.22 49.92 2.52
C THR A 617 -2.46 51.35 2.04
N SER A 618 -2.18 51.62 0.76
CA SER A 618 -2.48 52.91 0.10
C SER A 618 -3.95 53.32 0.24
N ASP A 619 -4.87 52.36 0.25
CA ASP A 619 -6.31 52.59 0.33
C ASP A 619 -6.81 52.87 1.77
N LYS A 620 -5.90 53.11 2.70
CA LYS A 620 -6.16 53.30 4.15
C LYS A 620 -6.81 52.09 4.84
N HIS A 621 -6.58 50.87 4.35
CA HIS A 621 -6.86 49.68 5.16
C HIS A 621 -5.74 49.49 6.19
N LEU A 622 -6.08 49.18 7.43
CA LEU A 622 -5.14 48.89 8.51
C LEU A 622 -5.37 47.49 9.07
N TYR A 623 -4.33 46.67 9.03
CA TYR A 623 -4.32 45.35 9.67
C TYR A 623 -3.53 45.42 10.97
N VAL A 624 -4.21 45.17 12.08
CA VAL A 624 -3.62 45.08 13.43
C VAL A 624 -3.34 43.61 13.71
N VAL A 625 -2.09 43.19 13.63
CA VAL A 625 -1.67 41.79 13.76
C VAL A 625 -1.02 41.57 15.12
N GLU A 626 -1.57 40.61 15.87
CA GLU A 626 -1.07 40.20 17.17
C GLU A 626 -0.62 38.74 17.08
N LEU A 627 0.67 38.50 17.24
CA LEU A 627 1.31 37.19 17.21
C LEU A 627 1.32 36.57 18.60
N THR A 628 0.97 35.29 18.69
CA THR A 628 1.10 34.52 19.93
C THR A 628 1.78 33.20 19.63
N VAL A 629 2.92 32.94 20.27
CA VAL A 629 3.64 31.68 20.14
C VAL A 629 3.75 31.00 21.50
N GLY A 630 2.89 30.01 21.75
CA GLY A 630 2.69 29.47 23.11
C GLY A 630 2.52 27.96 23.17
N PHE A 631 2.41 27.43 24.38
CA PHE A 631 2.12 26.01 24.58
C PHE A 631 0.64 25.69 24.34
N GLU A 632 0.37 24.52 23.79
CA GLU A 632 -0.94 24.14 23.25
C GLU A 632 -2.11 24.28 24.26
N SER A 633 -1.86 24.07 25.56
CA SER A 633 -2.90 24.16 26.59
C SER A 633 -3.42 25.58 26.86
N ASN A 634 -2.63 26.62 26.55
CA ASN A 634 -2.92 28.00 26.97
C ASN A 634 -3.39 28.89 25.81
N LEU A 635 -3.26 28.43 24.56
CA LEU A 635 -3.47 29.27 23.39
C LEU A 635 -4.91 29.80 23.27
N THR A 636 -5.92 28.97 23.51
CA THR A 636 -7.33 29.39 23.44
C THR A 636 -7.64 30.52 24.43
N ASN A 637 -7.10 30.45 25.65
CA ASN A 637 -7.30 31.50 26.65
C ASN A 637 -6.58 32.80 26.26
N ASN A 638 -5.37 32.69 25.70
CA ASN A 638 -4.60 33.83 25.22
C ASN A 638 -5.30 34.57 24.06
N VAL A 639 -5.88 33.82 23.12
CA VAL A 639 -6.68 34.38 22.01
C VAL A 639 -7.82 35.24 22.55
N ASN A 640 -8.62 34.70 23.48
CA ASN A 640 -9.77 35.40 24.05
C ASN A 640 -9.34 36.67 24.80
N ARG A 641 -8.26 36.60 25.58
CA ARG A 641 -7.73 37.74 26.33
C ARG A 641 -7.24 38.86 25.41
N LYS A 642 -6.47 38.52 24.36
CA LYS A 642 -5.92 39.49 23.39
C LYS A 642 -7.04 40.16 22.57
N LYS A 643 -8.05 39.39 22.16
CA LYS A 643 -9.25 39.96 21.52
C LYS A 643 -9.98 40.98 22.38
N ALA A 644 -10.15 40.68 23.67
CA ALA A 644 -10.77 41.61 24.60
C ALA A 644 -9.94 42.89 24.76
N LYS A 645 -8.61 42.76 24.85
CA LYS A 645 -7.66 43.88 24.97
C LYS A 645 -7.81 44.88 23.82
N TYR A 646 -7.76 44.43 22.57
CA TYR A 646 -7.73 45.34 21.40
C TYR A 646 -9.11 45.79 20.91
N LYS A 647 -10.21 45.32 21.52
CA LYS A 647 -11.57 45.62 21.06
C LYS A 647 -11.88 47.12 21.01
N ASN A 648 -11.40 47.89 21.99
CA ASN A 648 -11.64 49.34 22.05
C ASN A 648 -10.76 50.08 21.05
N LEU A 649 -9.46 49.74 20.99
CA LEU A 649 -8.52 50.32 20.02
C LEU A 649 -9.02 50.21 18.58
N ILE A 650 -9.55 49.04 18.19
CA ILE A 650 -10.05 48.84 16.81
C ILE A 650 -11.17 49.84 16.49
N ARG A 651 -12.08 50.11 17.45
CA ARG A 651 -13.19 51.06 17.27
C ARG A 651 -12.72 52.51 17.16
N GLU A 652 -11.62 52.85 17.84
CA GLU A 652 -11.02 54.19 17.76
C GLU A 652 -10.33 54.39 16.41
N LEU A 653 -9.58 53.39 15.95
CA LEU A 653 -8.86 53.44 14.67
C LEU A 653 -9.81 53.44 13.45
N ASP A 654 -11.01 52.87 13.56
CA ASP A 654 -12.04 52.91 12.51
C ASP A 654 -12.45 54.36 12.13
N GLN A 655 -12.12 55.37 12.95
CA GLN A 655 -12.35 56.78 12.61
C GLN A 655 -11.30 57.35 11.64
N ASN A 656 -10.10 56.76 11.59
CA ASN A 656 -8.95 57.29 10.85
C ASN A 656 -8.61 56.47 9.59
N PHE A 657 -9.13 55.25 9.50
CA PHE A 657 -8.88 54.30 8.42
C PHE A 657 -10.20 53.86 7.77
N THR A 658 -10.16 53.55 6.48
CA THR A 658 -11.37 53.10 5.73
C THR A 658 -11.80 51.70 6.16
N LEU A 659 -10.87 50.89 6.67
CA LEU A 659 -11.13 49.56 7.19
C LEU A 659 -10.04 49.15 8.18
N VAL A 660 -10.41 48.84 9.43
CA VAL A 660 -9.50 48.25 10.40
C VAL A 660 -9.83 46.77 10.62
N LYS A 661 -8.83 45.90 10.49
CA LYS A 661 -8.97 44.45 10.71
C LYS A 661 -7.99 43.97 11.76
N PHE A 662 -8.50 43.41 12.84
CA PHE A 662 -7.68 42.72 13.83
C PHE A 662 -7.45 41.27 13.45
N ILE A 663 -6.18 40.89 13.40
CA ILE A 663 -5.71 39.56 13.02
C ILE A 663 -4.96 38.96 14.20
N ASN A 664 -5.58 37.99 14.85
CA ASN A 664 -4.91 37.20 15.88
C ASN A 664 -4.20 36.02 15.22
N LEU A 665 -2.87 36.05 15.21
CA LEU A 665 -2.04 34.99 14.66
C LEU A 665 -1.51 34.11 15.81
N SER A 666 -2.29 33.10 16.21
CA SER A 666 -1.90 32.20 17.30
C SER A 666 -1.33 30.88 16.77
N VAL A 667 -0.11 30.58 17.23
CA VAL A 667 0.68 29.44 16.78
C VAL A 667 1.22 28.69 18.01
N SER A 668 1.17 27.36 17.97
CA SER A 668 1.73 26.54 19.04
C SER A 668 3.26 26.49 19.00
N SER A 669 3.87 25.98 20.07
CA SER A 669 5.33 25.78 20.13
C SER A 669 5.83 24.81 19.03
N LEU A 670 4.96 23.95 18.51
CA LEU A 670 5.25 23.13 17.33
C LEU A 670 4.76 23.72 16.01
N GLY A 671 4.30 24.98 15.97
CA GLY A 671 3.84 25.57 14.72
C GLY A 671 2.40 25.20 14.35
N VAL A 672 1.58 24.67 15.27
CA VAL A 672 0.18 24.39 14.94
C VAL A 672 -0.63 25.67 15.03
N PHE A 673 -1.39 25.99 13.99
CA PHE A 673 -2.25 27.18 13.96
C PHE A 673 -3.58 26.96 14.67
N ASP A 674 -4.10 28.05 15.23
CA ASP A 674 -5.44 28.12 15.79
C ASP A 674 -6.53 28.17 14.71
N LYS A 675 -7.80 28.06 15.12
CA LYS A 675 -8.94 28.04 14.18
C LYS A 675 -9.15 29.37 13.45
N GLU A 676 -8.67 30.48 13.99
CA GLU A 676 -8.83 31.83 13.46
C GLU A 676 -7.77 32.21 12.43
N CYS A 677 -6.80 31.34 12.17
CA CYS A 677 -5.78 31.53 11.13
C CYS A 677 -6.37 31.83 9.73
N HIS A 678 -7.63 31.49 9.46
CA HIS A 678 -8.31 31.89 8.22
C HIS A 678 -8.36 33.41 8.03
N THR A 679 -8.41 34.19 9.11
CA THR A 679 -8.34 35.66 9.07
C THR A 679 -6.99 36.15 8.56
N PHE A 680 -5.90 35.53 9.02
CA PHE A 680 -4.55 35.78 8.53
C PHE A 680 -4.40 35.41 7.06
N VAL A 681 -4.92 34.25 6.63
CA VAL A 681 -4.88 33.86 5.20
C VAL A 681 -5.69 34.83 4.33
N LYS A 682 -6.83 35.31 4.82
CA LYS A 682 -7.63 36.33 4.13
C LYS A 682 -6.86 37.65 4.01
N MET A 683 -6.17 38.08 5.07
CA MET A 683 -5.28 39.25 5.02
C MET A 683 -4.19 39.07 3.95
N LEU A 684 -3.50 37.93 3.92
CA LEU A 684 -2.47 37.67 2.90
C LEU A 684 -3.03 37.79 1.47
N ASN A 685 -4.25 37.29 1.24
CA ASN A 685 -4.92 37.41 -0.06
C ASN A 685 -5.29 38.86 -0.41
N GLU A 686 -5.77 39.63 0.57
CA GLU A 686 -6.10 41.06 0.39
C GLU A 686 -4.85 41.92 0.15
N LEU A 687 -3.70 41.52 0.70
CA LEU A 687 -2.38 42.13 0.44
C LEU A 687 -1.74 41.64 -0.88
N GLY A 688 -2.50 40.97 -1.75
CA GLY A 688 -2.05 40.57 -3.09
C GLY A 688 -1.18 39.31 -3.16
N LEU A 689 -0.98 38.57 -2.06
CA LEU A 689 -0.25 37.30 -2.12
C LEU A 689 -1.14 36.20 -2.69
N ASP A 690 -0.66 35.54 -3.75
CA ASP A 690 -1.34 34.37 -4.30
C ASP A 690 -1.33 33.15 -3.35
N ASN A 691 -2.08 32.11 -3.70
CA ASN A 691 -2.18 30.90 -2.88
C ASN A 691 -0.83 30.18 -2.69
N GLN A 692 0.11 30.26 -3.65
CA GLN A 692 1.43 29.62 -3.49
C GLN A 692 2.24 30.33 -2.41
N HIS A 693 2.26 31.67 -2.43
CA HIS A 693 2.93 32.49 -1.45
C HIS A 693 2.27 32.38 -0.06
N GLN A 694 0.93 32.34 0.01
CA GLN A 694 0.20 32.08 1.25
C GLN A 694 0.64 30.75 1.90
N GLN A 695 0.68 29.67 1.10
CA GLN A 695 1.14 28.36 1.56
C GLN A 695 2.61 28.38 1.98
N TYR A 696 3.47 29.13 1.29
CA TYR A 696 4.86 29.32 1.65
C TYR A 696 5.00 30.01 3.02
N CYS A 697 4.28 31.11 3.25
CA CYS A 697 4.27 31.85 4.52
C CYS A 697 3.87 30.94 5.68
N ILE A 698 2.76 30.20 5.54
CA ILE A 698 2.30 29.23 6.53
C ILE A 698 3.40 28.20 6.83
N ARG A 699 3.98 27.57 5.80
CA ARG A 699 5.04 26.55 5.97
C ARG A 699 6.28 27.11 6.66
N LYS A 700 6.66 28.35 6.37
CA LYS A 700 7.81 29.01 7.00
C LYS A 700 7.57 29.32 8.46
N ILE A 701 6.40 29.86 8.83
CA ILE A 701 6.02 30.06 10.24
C ILE A 701 6.09 28.73 11.01
N ILE A 702 5.55 27.65 10.45
CA ILE A 702 5.63 26.30 11.06
C ILE A 702 7.08 25.87 11.25
N SER A 703 7.90 26.03 10.21
CA SER A 703 9.30 25.64 10.26
C SER A 703 10.10 26.44 11.28
N ILE A 704 9.86 27.76 11.38
CA ILE A 704 10.54 28.64 12.36
C ILE A 704 10.11 28.25 13.76
N ALA A 705 8.80 28.11 14.02
CA ALA A 705 8.27 27.72 15.34
C ALA A 705 8.87 26.40 15.85
N ILE A 706 8.96 25.38 14.99
CA ILE A 706 9.53 24.08 15.36
C ILE A 706 11.04 24.20 15.62
N ARG A 707 11.78 24.89 14.74
CA ARG A 707 13.24 25.03 14.84
C ARG A 707 13.65 25.83 16.07
N SER A 708 12.99 26.95 16.33
CA SER A 708 13.27 27.78 17.52
C SER A 708 12.90 27.03 18.80
N THR A 709 11.78 26.31 18.85
CA THR A 709 11.43 25.45 20.00
C THR A 709 12.44 24.32 20.22
N TYR A 710 12.93 23.68 19.15
CA TYR A 710 14.01 22.70 19.24
C TYR A 710 15.29 23.31 19.81
N TYR A 711 15.66 24.50 19.34
CA TYR A 711 16.84 25.23 19.81
C TYR A 711 16.73 25.60 21.30
N ILE A 712 15.60 26.16 21.73
CA ILE A 712 15.30 26.46 23.15
C ILE A 712 15.45 25.20 23.99
N PHE A 713 14.88 24.08 23.53
CA PHE A 713 14.98 22.81 24.24
C PHE A 713 16.43 22.33 24.36
N CYS A 714 17.23 22.46 23.31
CA CYS A 714 18.65 22.09 23.34
C CYS A 714 19.46 22.97 24.30
N CYS A 715 19.11 24.24 24.43
CA CYS A 715 19.80 25.20 25.30
C CYS A 715 19.27 25.23 26.74
N ARG A 716 18.26 24.41 27.09
CA ARG A 716 17.57 24.49 28.39
C ARG A 716 18.48 24.39 29.62
N ASN A 717 19.66 23.79 29.53
CA ASN A 717 20.60 23.70 30.67
C ASN A 717 21.84 24.60 30.51
N LYS A 718 21.78 25.59 29.61
CA LYS A 718 22.86 26.52 29.32
C LYS A 718 22.40 27.95 29.61
N GLU A 719 23.33 28.85 29.89
CA GLU A 719 23.06 30.29 29.86
C GLU A 719 22.61 30.73 28.45
N TRP A 720 21.80 31.79 28.39
CA TRP A 720 21.22 32.26 27.14
C TRP A 720 22.04 33.42 26.59
N THR A 721 22.59 33.27 25.39
CA THR A 721 23.44 34.27 24.73
C THR A 721 22.70 35.08 23.66
N ASN A 722 21.36 35.12 23.72
CA ASN A 722 20.47 35.77 22.76
C ASN A 722 20.92 35.67 21.28
N PRO A 723 20.77 34.49 20.66
CA PRO A 723 21.28 34.24 19.31
C PRO A 723 20.57 35.10 18.25
N GLU A 724 21.20 35.27 17.10
CA GLU A 724 20.57 35.96 15.97
C GLU A 724 19.21 35.37 15.60
N LEU A 725 18.31 36.23 15.13
CA LEU A 725 16.99 35.80 14.65
C LEU A 725 17.15 34.89 13.43
N MET A 726 16.35 33.82 13.39
CA MET A 726 16.42 32.83 12.32
C MET A 726 16.12 33.43 10.94
N ASN A 727 17.12 33.51 10.07
CA ASN A 727 16.96 33.78 8.63
C ASN A 727 16.86 32.44 7.89
N ILE A 728 15.64 31.89 7.78
CA ILE A 728 15.38 30.52 7.29
C ILE A 728 14.69 30.49 5.93
#